data_AF-A0A2V9RGF5-F1
#
_entry.id   AF-A0A2V9RGF5-F1
#
_cell.length_a   1.000
_cell.length_b   1.000
_cell.length_c   1.000
_cell.angle_alpha   90.00
_cell.angle_beta   90.00
_cell.angle_gamma   90.00
#
_symmetry.space_group_name_H-M   'P 1'
#
loop_
_entity.id
_entity.type
_entity.pdbx_description
1 polymer ?
#
loop_
_entity_poly.entity_id
_entity_poly.type
_entity_poly.pdbx_seq_one_letter_code
_entity_poly.pdbx_strand_id
1 'polypeptide(L)'
;MCHSGELKKGGLDLSTRDGLVHGGVTGPAIIAGSAKASLLYKLVAHEQEPAMPYKAEKLPEEIIARIAEWINAGAPYDQPSNGDPSNDQSAIPVNKPAGVSLGSAVKSGEDSGSRLFVEQVRPVLEMQCLICHGGAKAKRSGFDLSTREGLLRGGDNGPAVIPGNAQASLLLKRVRHELQPGMPFQGKKLSEEAIARIEEWIKAGAPYNGPLKLPAANQAASVQRHGSDHWAYQLPRRVAIPTVKNRDWVRNPIDAFIAAEHEKRGLKPLPEADKRVLLRRVYLDLIGLPPTPKEMQAFLADQSRAAYEKVVDQLLASPRYGERWGRHWMDIWRYTDLYGGYLMANSQPYIWHWRDWIIESLNQDKGYDRMIIEMLAGDEIAPTDPQTLRATGYLARNWYRFNRNVWLQDTVEHTAAGFLGITLKCARCHDHKYDPIAQEEYYRFRAFFEPYDIRTDRVQGQPDLSKNGLPRAYDAEPREAIQVAPYQPAIFAQTFRFIRGDEKSPDKEHPLSPDIPEIFGSNRIKIEPVSLPLEAYYPDSRSSTHQDLIAQAKSEIEKTEAGLAKANQALAEAKQRAAVRASQDGTGTQGSISAASPSQLVESSVGVSFEKEIKPIFEKNCFFCHKSGNIDKSGLVLDSSETILLGGRLHGPAVIPRKSGKSPLILYLRGEKKPRMPLGRPPISEEQIALIGKWIDQFPEDQPGLVLLKSEAAVALAEKELAAARAVLPALKARIVAEQAKYANPPDPNAEALAQAARKAERQAHLLKGEEDLLRAQQQLTEALSSTIPTDEKADQVREKKVEAARKDLEAAVAALAEAKESYTPIGKLYPKSSTGRRLALANWIANKENPLSARVAVNHMWLRHFGKPLVPTVVNFGLNGKPPTHPELLDWLASEFMEKNWRMKALHRLMVTSNTYRMQSSANDVKHPGLTVDSDNRYLWRMNPRRMEAEVVRDSVLYVAGQLDTTVGGPELEENMGQEIPRRSIYFRNTPNLQMEFLKLFDAPNPTNCYERNESIVPQQALAMANSKLSLSQARLLARRLGGSAIPEATFVADAFEAVLGRPPSSEERAESEKFLARQTELFHDPKKLTAFRVSMSSEVSPAGDPSLRARENLVHALLNRNEFLTIR
;
A
#
# COMPACT_ATOMS: atom_id res chain seq x y z
N MET A 1 13.34 -24.41 16.83
CA MET A 1 12.28 -24.37 15.78
C MET A 1 11.81 -22.94 15.51
N CYS A 2 11.17 -22.24 16.47
CA CYS A 2 10.70 -20.86 16.26
C CYS A 2 11.67 -19.76 16.76
N HIS A 3 12.65 -20.16 17.56
CA HIS A 3 13.59 -19.28 18.29
C HIS A 3 15.01 -19.85 18.20
N SER A 4 15.51 -20.11 16.99
CA SER A 4 16.84 -20.70 16.75
C SER A 4 17.33 -20.34 15.34
N GLY A 5 18.60 -19.96 15.18
CA GLY A 5 19.18 -19.65 13.87
C GLY A 5 18.55 -18.42 13.19
N GLU A 6 18.17 -18.53 11.92
CA GLU A 6 17.53 -17.43 11.16
C GLU A 6 16.08 -17.14 11.58
N LEU A 7 15.43 -18.07 12.29
CA LEU A 7 14.06 -17.92 12.79
C LEU A 7 14.09 -17.45 14.25
N LYS A 8 14.07 -16.13 14.45
CA LYS A 8 14.04 -15.46 15.78
C LYS A 8 12.72 -14.72 15.98
N LYS A 9 11.60 -15.45 16.10
CA LYS A 9 10.31 -14.80 16.36
C LYS A 9 10.39 -13.98 17.65
N GLY A 10 10.00 -12.70 17.57
CA GLY A 10 10.14 -11.77 18.69
C GLY A 10 11.59 -11.42 19.06
N GLY A 11 12.58 -11.67 18.18
CA GLY A 11 14.00 -11.40 18.43
C GLY A 11 14.69 -12.38 19.39
N LEU A 12 13.97 -13.36 19.93
CA LEU A 12 14.49 -14.34 20.89
C LEU A 12 15.20 -15.50 20.17
N ASP A 13 16.40 -15.84 20.65
CA ASP A 13 17.20 -16.98 20.19
C ASP A 13 17.54 -17.91 21.36
N LEU A 14 16.91 -19.08 21.42
CA LEU A 14 17.14 -20.08 22.46
C LEU A 14 18.36 -20.96 22.18
N SER A 15 19.02 -20.81 21.03
CA SER A 15 20.15 -21.66 20.64
C SER A 15 21.51 -21.16 21.15
N THR A 16 21.56 -19.94 21.69
CA THR A 16 22.79 -19.33 22.21
C THR A 16 22.57 -18.80 23.63
N ARG A 17 23.64 -18.81 24.44
CA ARG A 17 23.63 -18.24 25.79
C ARG A 17 23.23 -16.75 25.77
N ASP A 18 23.79 -15.97 24.85
CA ASP A 18 23.47 -14.55 24.72
C ASP A 18 22.01 -14.32 24.36
N GLY A 19 21.42 -15.15 23.49
CA GLY A 19 20.00 -15.05 23.15
C GLY A 19 19.07 -15.38 24.31
N LEU A 20 19.46 -16.28 25.22
CA LEU A 20 18.71 -16.59 26.43
C LEU A 20 18.79 -15.47 27.49
N VAL A 21 19.97 -14.86 27.63
CA VAL A 21 20.25 -13.83 28.66
C VAL A 21 19.79 -12.44 28.22
N HIS A 22 19.95 -12.05 26.95
CA HIS A 22 19.45 -10.76 26.44
C HIS A 22 17.97 -10.82 26.06
N GLY A 23 17.50 -12.01 25.66
CA GLY A 23 16.11 -12.27 25.31
C GLY A 23 15.65 -11.60 24.01
N GLY A 24 14.33 -11.51 23.85
CA GLY A 24 13.69 -10.88 22.69
C GLY A 24 13.14 -9.48 22.98
N VAL A 25 12.23 -9.00 22.13
CA VAL A 25 11.54 -7.70 22.29
C VAL A 25 10.75 -7.57 23.60
N THR A 26 10.53 -8.68 24.31
CA THR A 26 9.85 -8.75 25.61
C THR A 26 10.81 -8.80 26.80
N GLY A 27 12.11 -8.63 26.57
CA GLY A 27 13.15 -8.71 27.60
C GLY A 27 13.78 -10.10 27.75
N PRO A 28 14.65 -10.30 28.76
CA PRO A 28 15.45 -11.51 28.95
C PRO A 28 14.56 -12.74 29.12
N ALA A 29 14.90 -13.83 28.42
CA ALA A 29 14.18 -15.10 28.60
C ALA A 29 14.55 -15.77 29.93
N ILE A 30 15.79 -15.59 30.38
CA ILE A 30 16.31 -16.12 31.65
C ILE A 30 16.90 -14.99 32.50
N ILE A 31 16.52 -14.96 33.77
CA ILE A 31 17.20 -14.24 34.84
C ILE A 31 17.99 -15.28 35.65
N ALA A 32 19.30 -15.34 35.40
CA ALA A 32 20.18 -16.30 36.05
C ALA A 32 20.07 -16.22 37.58
N GLY A 33 19.90 -17.36 38.24
CA GLY A 33 19.69 -17.44 39.69
C GLY A 33 18.24 -17.31 40.15
N SER A 34 17.27 -17.09 39.24
CA SER A 34 15.85 -17.04 39.61
C SER A 34 14.92 -17.55 38.51
N ALA A 35 14.50 -18.81 38.61
CA ALA A 35 13.51 -19.42 37.74
C ALA A 35 12.17 -18.68 37.81
N LYS A 36 11.69 -18.34 39.01
CA LYS A 36 10.43 -17.60 39.20
C LYS A 36 10.45 -16.19 38.60
N ALA A 37 11.62 -15.57 38.43
CA ALA A 37 11.73 -14.28 37.77
C ALA A 37 11.93 -14.41 36.24
N SER A 38 12.30 -15.60 35.75
CA SER A 38 12.60 -15.88 34.35
C SER A 38 11.35 -16.10 33.50
N LEU A 39 11.27 -15.41 32.36
CA LEU A 39 10.14 -15.54 31.44
C LEU A 39 10.02 -16.98 30.89
N LEU A 40 11.14 -17.61 30.53
CA LEU A 40 11.16 -18.99 30.02
C LEU A 40 10.46 -19.95 30.97
N TYR A 41 10.76 -19.88 32.27
CA TYR A 41 10.13 -20.71 33.29
C TYR A 41 8.62 -20.44 33.37
N LYS A 42 8.21 -19.17 33.45
CA LYS A 42 6.79 -18.80 33.54
C LYS A 42 5.97 -19.30 32.36
N LEU A 43 6.54 -19.28 31.15
CA LEU A 43 5.84 -19.75 29.94
C LEU A 43 5.74 -21.28 29.92
N VAL A 44 6.80 -22.02 30.28
CA VAL A 44 6.76 -23.50 30.28
C VAL A 44 6.04 -24.11 31.48
N ALA A 45 5.98 -23.37 32.59
CA ALA A 45 5.19 -23.71 33.77
C ALA A 45 3.71 -23.32 33.64
N HIS A 46 3.33 -22.65 32.54
CA HIS A 46 1.99 -22.09 32.29
C HIS A 46 1.54 -21.08 33.37
N GLU A 47 2.48 -20.32 33.93
CA GLU A 47 2.21 -19.23 34.89
C GLU A 47 1.96 -17.88 34.20
N GLN A 48 2.21 -17.80 32.89
CA GLN A 48 2.00 -16.59 32.08
C GLN A 48 1.67 -16.94 30.63
N GLU A 49 0.69 -16.24 30.03
CA GLU A 49 0.30 -16.42 28.63
C GLU A 49 1.09 -15.51 27.67
N PRO A 50 1.45 -15.98 26.45
CA PRO A 50 1.10 -17.28 25.89
C PRO A 50 1.91 -18.44 26.49
N ALA A 51 1.24 -19.48 26.98
CA ALA A 51 1.88 -20.67 27.53
C ALA A 51 2.67 -21.46 26.45
N MET A 52 3.76 -22.10 26.87
CA MET A 52 4.66 -22.84 25.97
C MET A 52 4.80 -24.31 26.41
N PRO A 53 4.73 -25.28 25.47
CA PRO A 53 4.70 -25.09 24.02
C PRO A 53 3.32 -24.65 23.50
N TYR A 54 3.30 -23.65 22.63
CA TYR A 54 2.07 -22.99 22.17
C TYR A 54 1.10 -23.97 21.49
N LYS A 55 -0.13 -24.06 22.02
CA LYS A 55 -1.19 -25.00 21.59
C LYS A 55 -0.81 -26.50 21.70
N ALA A 56 0.16 -26.82 22.55
CA ALA A 56 0.51 -28.19 22.91
C ALA A 56 0.27 -28.45 24.41
N GLU A 57 0.45 -29.69 24.84
CA GLU A 57 0.36 -30.06 26.26
C GLU A 57 1.52 -29.46 27.07
N LYS A 58 1.24 -29.14 28.33
CA LYS A 58 2.23 -28.64 29.31
C LYS A 58 3.37 -29.65 29.43
N LEU A 59 4.61 -29.16 29.54
CA LEU A 59 5.76 -30.03 29.78
C LEU A 59 5.58 -30.80 31.12
N PRO A 60 6.07 -32.06 31.22
CA PRO A 60 6.09 -32.79 32.48
C PRO A 60 6.75 -31.99 33.60
N GLU A 61 6.20 -32.05 34.82
CA GLU A 61 6.68 -31.28 35.98
C GLU A 61 8.16 -31.55 36.29
N GLU A 62 8.65 -32.77 36.04
CA GLU A 62 10.06 -33.15 36.19
C GLU A 62 10.99 -32.37 35.24
N ILE A 63 10.53 -32.08 34.02
CA ILE A 63 11.28 -31.29 33.04
C ILE A 63 11.26 -29.81 33.44
N ILE A 64 10.11 -29.31 33.90
CA ILE A 64 9.97 -27.94 34.39
C ILE A 64 10.88 -27.71 35.62
N ALA A 65 10.93 -28.68 36.55
CA ALA A 65 11.81 -28.67 37.71
C ALA A 65 13.29 -28.63 37.30
N ARG A 66 13.71 -29.45 36.33
CA ARG A 66 15.09 -29.43 35.80
C ARG A 66 15.45 -28.10 35.14
N ILE A 67 14.52 -27.49 34.39
CA ILE A 67 14.73 -26.16 33.80
C ILE A 67 14.86 -25.11 34.91
N ALA A 68 14.04 -25.18 35.95
CA ALA A 68 14.11 -24.29 37.10
C ALA A 68 15.43 -24.43 37.87
N GLU A 69 15.87 -25.65 38.14
CA GLU A 69 17.16 -25.94 38.78
C GLU A 69 18.32 -25.41 37.96
N TRP A 70 18.33 -25.65 36.65
CA TRP A 70 19.36 -25.15 35.75
C TRP A 70 19.41 -23.61 35.75
N ILE A 71 18.26 -22.93 35.71
CA ILE A 71 18.19 -21.45 35.80
C ILE A 71 18.69 -20.96 37.16
N ASN A 72 18.24 -21.59 38.26
CA ASN A 72 18.63 -21.23 39.62
C ASN A 72 20.13 -21.46 39.87
N ALA A 73 20.74 -22.45 39.20
CA ALA A 73 22.18 -22.70 39.20
C ALA A 73 22.97 -21.70 38.36
N GLY A 74 22.32 -20.67 37.80
CA GLY A 74 22.96 -19.63 37.01
C GLY A 74 23.00 -19.91 35.50
N ALA A 75 22.22 -20.88 35.03
CA ALA A 75 22.12 -21.31 33.63
C ALA A 75 23.49 -21.59 32.97
N PRO A 76 24.30 -22.52 33.51
CA PRO A 76 25.58 -22.90 32.92
C PRO A 76 25.39 -23.44 31.49
N TYR A 77 26.27 -23.04 30.57
CA TYR A 77 26.22 -23.38 29.15
C TYR A 77 27.57 -23.95 28.72
N ASP A 78 27.60 -25.20 28.25
CA ASP A 78 28.82 -25.87 27.81
C ASP A 78 29.24 -25.34 26.43
N GLN A 79 30.51 -24.98 26.25
CA GLN A 79 31.06 -24.52 24.97
C GLN A 79 31.38 -25.74 24.07
N PRO A 80 30.96 -25.77 22.79
CA PRO A 80 31.48 -26.75 21.85
C PRO A 80 32.91 -26.38 21.45
N SER A 81 33.86 -27.27 21.76
CA SER A 81 35.27 -27.16 21.39
C SER A 81 35.48 -27.30 19.89
N ASN A 82 36.14 -26.34 19.24
CA ASN A 82 36.95 -26.58 18.03
C ASN A 82 38.06 -25.50 17.88
N GLY A 83 39.30 -26.00 17.88
CA GLY A 83 40.64 -25.39 17.75
C GLY A 83 40.84 -24.12 16.92
N ASP A 84 41.61 -23.16 17.45
CA ASP A 84 43.09 -23.02 17.29
C ASP A 84 43.55 -21.73 18.04
N PRO A 85 44.77 -21.66 18.62
CA PRO A 85 45.13 -20.69 19.66
C PRO A 85 45.91 -19.50 19.12
N SER A 86 45.58 -18.29 19.57
CA SER A 86 46.59 -17.26 19.82
C SER A 86 46.04 -16.13 20.68
N ASN A 87 46.82 -15.77 21.70
CA ASN A 87 46.73 -14.59 22.57
C ASN A 87 45.52 -14.49 23.52
N ASP A 88 45.67 -14.11 24.78
CA ASP A 88 46.83 -13.86 25.64
C ASP A 88 46.30 -13.82 27.08
N GLN A 89 47.23 -14.01 28.00
CA GLN A 89 47.13 -14.21 29.43
C GLN A 89 46.37 -13.10 30.17
N SER A 90 45.59 -13.47 31.17
CA SER A 90 45.99 -13.32 32.59
C SER A 90 44.79 -13.48 33.52
N ALA A 91 44.90 -14.50 34.37
CA ALA A 91 44.10 -14.66 35.57
C ALA A 91 44.58 -13.71 36.67
N ILE A 92 43.73 -13.42 37.67
CA ILE A 92 43.99 -13.55 39.12
C ILE A 92 42.69 -13.22 39.90
N PRO A 93 42.45 -13.85 41.07
CA PRO A 93 41.13 -14.40 41.41
C PRO A 93 40.37 -13.68 42.53
N VAL A 94 39.09 -14.04 42.63
CA VAL A 94 38.14 -13.67 43.68
C VAL A 94 38.38 -14.50 44.94
N ASN A 95 38.40 -13.86 46.11
CA ASN A 95 38.19 -14.53 47.40
C ASN A 95 36.85 -14.10 48.02
N LYS A 96 36.13 -15.10 48.55
CA LYS A 96 34.80 -15.05 49.19
C LYS A 96 34.90 -14.67 50.70
N PRO A 97 33.76 -14.41 51.37
CA PRO A 97 33.67 -13.45 52.49
C PRO A 97 33.72 -14.08 53.88
N ALA A 98 33.95 -13.24 54.89
CA ALA A 98 33.54 -13.48 56.27
C ALA A 98 32.97 -12.18 56.85
N GLY A 99 31.79 -12.25 57.47
CA GLY A 99 31.09 -11.09 58.03
C GLY A 99 31.54 -10.77 59.45
N VAL A 100 31.29 -9.54 59.91
CA VAL A 100 31.08 -9.16 61.32
C VAL A 100 30.25 -7.87 61.40
N SER A 101 29.21 -7.96 62.23
CA SER A 101 28.55 -7.00 63.14
C SER A 101 28.57 -5.48 62.91
N LEU A 102 27.40 -4.92 63.20
CA LEU A 102 27.09 -3.55 63.61
C LEU A 102 28.06 -3.02 64.68
N GLY A 103 28.55 -1.79 64.45
CA GLY A 103 29.23 -0.94 65.43
C GLY A 103 28.94 0.53 65.10
N SER A 104 28.33 1.23 66.05
CA SER A 104 27.99 2.66 65.98
C SER A 104 29.22 3.56 66.13
N ALA A 105 29.41 4.53 65.23
CA ALA A 105 30.13 5.79 65.47
C ALA A 105 29.81 6.79 64.33
N VAL A 106 28.89 7.74 64.54
CA VAL A 106 29.17 9.17 64.85
C VAL A 106 29.76 9.98 63.66
N LYS A 107 28.87 10.75 63.02
CA LYS A 107 28.98 12.15 62.55
C LYS A 107 30.32 12.65 61.97
N SER A 108 30.70 12.17 60.77
CA SER A 108 31.65 12.88 59.89
C SER A 108 31.31 12.83 58.38
N GLY A 109 30.25 12.12 57.98
CA GLY A 109 29.89 11.93 56.56
C GLY A 109 29.09 13.07 55.91
N GLU A 110 28.40 13.90 56.68
CA GLU A 110 27.56 14.99 56.12
C GLU A 110 28.38 16.13 55.50
N ASP A 111 29.60 16.38 56.00
CA ASP A 111 30.45 17.48 55.51
C ASP A 111 31.23 17.10 54.23
N SER A 112 31.67 15.84 54.11
CA SER A 112 32.39 15.34 52.94
C SER A 112 31.48 15.15 51.72
N GLY A 113 30.28 14.59 51.91
CA GLY A 113 29.30 14.41 50.84
C GLY A 113 28.77 15.75 50.31
N SER A 114 28.56 16.74 51.18
CA SER A 114 28.09 18.08 50.79
C SER A 114 29.15 18.83 49.99
N ARG A 115 30.43 18.76 50.39
CA ARG A 115 31.55 19.33 49.65
C ARG A 115 31.72 18.68 48.27
N LEU A 116 31.65 17.34 48.23
CA LEU A 116 31.67 16.57 46.98
C LEU A 116 30.52 16.97 46.04
N PHE A 117 29.33 17.21 46.58
CA PHE A 117 28.20 17.69 45.78
C PHE A 117 28.50 19.07 45.18
N VAL A 118 28.91 20.04 45.99
CA VAL A 118 29.14 21.43 45.53
C VAL A 118 30.24 21.53 44.49
N GLU A 119 31.37 20.88 44.74
CA GLU A 119 32.58 21.06 43.93
C GLU A 119 32.57 20.21 42.67
N GLN A 120 31.99 19.00 42.71
CA GLN A 120 32.26 17.99 41.66
C GLN A 120 30.99 17.41 41.01
N VAL A 121 29.88 17.28 41.74
CA VAL A 121 28.65 16.69 41.18
C VAL A 121 27.69 17.76 40.64
N ARG A 122 27.49 18.84 41.39
CA ARG A 122 26.60 19.95 41.05
C ARG A 122 26.91 20.56 39.66
N PRO A 123 28.18 20.86 39.30
CA PRO A 123 28.49 21.40 37.98
C PRO A 123 28.10 20.43 36.84
N VAL A 124 28.30 19.13 37.04
CA VAL A 124 27.93 18.11 36.05
C VAL A 124 26.42 18.06 35.87
N LEU A 125 25.66 18.04 36.96
CA LEU A 125 24.19 18.02 36.91
C LEU A 125 23.61 19.30 36.29
N GLU A 126 24.13 20.48 36.64
CA GLU A 126 23.67 21.78 36.11
C GLU A 126 23.99 21.93 34.61
N MET A 127 25.17 21.50 34.16
CA MET A 127 25.58 21.65 32.75
C MET A 127 25.04 20.56 31.82
N GLN A 128 24.98 19.31 32.27
CA GLN A 128 24.71 18.16 31.40
C GLN A 128 23.30 17.56 31.57
N CYS A 129 22.64 17.81 32.71
CA CYS A 129 21.39 17.11 33.04
C CYS A 129 20.19 18.05 33.18
N LEU A 130 20.39 19.24 33.74
CA LEU A 130 19.30 20.17 34.11
C LEU A 130 18.56 20.75 32.90
N ILE A 131 19.16 20.74 31.70
CA ILE A 131 18.53 21.22 30.45
C ILE A 131 17.27 20.41 30.11
N CYS A 132 17.29 19.10 30.36
CA CYS A 132 16.19 18.19 30.02
C CYS A 132 15.35 17.72 31.22
N HIS A 133 15.89 17.88 32.43
CA HIS A 133 15.34 17.32 33.65
C HIS A 133 15.34 18.35 34.79
N GLY A 134 14.94 19.59 34.51
CA GLY A 134 14.94 20.68 35.49
C GLY A 134 13.82 21.71 35.26
N GLY A 135 13.27 22.24 36.34
CA GLY A 135 12.30 23.34 36.33
C GLY A 135 10.86 22.94 35.98
N ALA A 136 9.96 23.92 35.99
CA ALA A 136 8.52 23.70 35.81
C ALA A 136 8.11 23.26 34.39
N LYS A 137 8.99 23.38 33.38
CA LYS A 137 8.61 23.27 31.95
C LYS A 137 9.53 22.41 31.06
N ALA A 138 10.45 21.62 31.61
CA ALA A 138 11.22 20.63 30.85
C ALA A 138 11.47 19.36 31.70
N LYS A 139 10.50 18.43 31.68
CA LYS A 139 10.57 17.15 32.39
C LYS A 139 10.48 15.99 31.41
N ARG A 140 11.62 15.56 30.86
CA ARG A 140 11.63 14.30 30.11
C ARG A 140 11.36 13.13 31.05
N SER A 141 10.34 12.34 30.72
CA SER A 141 9.87 11.19 31.52
C SER A 141 9.44 11.56 32.95
N GLY A 142 8.86 12.75 33.13
CA GLY A 142 8.35 13.22 34.43
C GLY A 142 9.43 13.50 35.50
N PHE A 143 10.72 13.34 35.17
CA PHE A 143 11.84 13.47 36.09
C PHE A 143 12.35 14.92 36.17
N ASP A 144 12.51 15.42 37.39
CA ASP A 144 12.98 16.76 37.70
C ASP A 144 14.07 16.69 38.78
N LEU A 145 15.32 16.91 38.40
CA LEU A 145 16.46 16.97 39.33
C LEU A 145 16.79 18.39 39.82
N SER A 146 15.96 19.40 39.52
CA SER A 146 16.19 20.78 39.96
C SER A 146 15.99 21.00 41.46
N THR A 147 15.28 20.08 42.12
CA THR A 147 15.07 20.03 43.57
C THR A 147 15.48 18.68 44.11
N ARG A 148 15.83 18.63 45.40
CA ARG A 148 16.17 17.39 46.10
C ARG A 148 14.98 16.44 46.11
N GLU A 149 13.78 16.96 46.35
CA GLU A 149 12.53 16.21 46.37
C GLU A 149 12.26 15.57 45.00
N GLY A 150 12.49 16.30 43.91
CA GLY A 150 12.34 15.76 42.56
C GLY A 150 13.38 14.69 42.20
N LEU A 151 14.63 14.91 42.61
CA LEU A 151 15.71 13.93 42.46
C LEU A 151 15.38 12.60 43.16
N LEU A 152 14.83 12.66 44.38
CA LEU A 152 14.50 11.47 45.17
C LEU A 152 13.21 10.80 44.72
N ARG A 153 12.18 11.58 44.38
CA ARG A 153 10.92 11.06 43.81
C ARG A 153 11.17 10.31 42.51
N GLY A 154 12.14 10.78 41.71
CA GLY A 154 12.40 10.26 40.38
C GLY A 154 11.31 10.65 39.37
N GLY A 155 11.27 9.93 38.26
CA GLY A 155 10.28 10.13 37.19
C GLY A 155 9.45 8.88 36.94
N ASP A 156 8.93 8.73 35.73
CA ASP A 156 8.06 7.62 35.30
C ASP A 156 8.71 6.22 35.42
N ASN A 157 10.03 6.17 35.68
CA ASN A 157 10.82 4.95 35.84
C ASN A 157 11.14 4.61 37.31
N GLY A 158 10.59 5.36 38.27
CA GLY A 158 10.87 5.21 39.70
C GLY A 158 11.99 6.15 40.20
N PRO A 159 12.42 5.98 41.47
CA PRO A 159 13.39 6.86 42.14
C PRO A 159 14.70 6.97 41.37
N ALA A 160 15.13 8.19 41.05
CA ALA A 160 16.38 8.39 40.33
C ALA A 160 17.60 8.16 41.24
N VAL A 161 17.51 8.56 42.50
CA VAL A 161 18.55 8.35 43.51
C VAL A 161 17.94 7.70 44.75
N ILE A 162 18.59 6.64 45.22
CA ILE A 162 18.33 5.99 46.50
C ILE A 162 19.50 6.33 47.41
N PRO A 163 19.34 7.27 48.36
CA PRO A 163 20.41 7.71 49.26
C PRO A 163 21.11 6.54 49.95
N GLY A 164 22.44 6.51 49.91
CA GLY A 164 23.25 5.45 50.49
C GLY A 164 23.35 4.17 49.64
N ASN A 165 22.57 4.03 48.57
CA ASN A 165 22.57 2.86 47.70
C ASN A 165 22.77 3.22 46.22
N ALA A 166 24.03 3.46 45.87
CA ALA A 166 24.45 3.76 44.51
C ALA A 166 24.06 2.69 43.49
N GLN A 167 24.20 1.40 43.84
CA GLN A 167 23.97 0.32 42.86
C GLN A 167 22.50 0.05 42.60
N ALA A 168 21.60 0.48 43.48
CA ALA A 168 20.16 0.48 43.22
C ALA A 168 19.66 1.76 42.52
N SER A 169 20.46 2.84 42.51
CA SER A 169 20.07 4.15 41.99
C SER A 169 20.06 4.21 40.46
N LEU A 170 18.91 4.56 39.88
CA LEU A 170 18.75 4.63 38.43
C LEU A 170 19.65 5.68 37.77
N LEU A 171 19.91 6.80 38.43
CA LEU A 171 20.81 7.84 37.93
C LEU A 171 22.18 7.24 37.59
N LEU A 172 22.76 6.44 38.50
CA LEU A 172 24.08 5.85 38.31
C LEU A 172 24.08 4.84 37.15
N LYS A 173 23.08 3.95 37.12
CA LYS A 173 22.91 2.96 36.04
C LYS A 173 22.78 3.62 34.66
N ARG A 174 22.08 4.76 34.60
CA ARG A 174 21.88 5.52 33.37
C ARG A 174 23.15 6.23 32.93
N VAL A 175 23.92 6.86 33.84
CA VAL A 175 25.18 7.53 33.46
C VAL A 175 26.31 6.56 33.13
N ARG A 176 26.26 5.34 33.68
CA ARG A 176 27.13 4.23 33.27
C ARG A 176 26.73 3.56 31.96
N HIS A 177 25.57 3.90 31.42
CA HIS A 177 24.97 3.28 30.24
C HIS A 177 24.61 1.78 30.43
N GLU A 178 24.51 1.32 31.68
CA GLU A 178 24.02 -0.02 32.04
C GLU A 178 22.52 -0.17 31.73
N LEU A 179 21.78 0.94 31.73
CA LEU A 179 20.37 1.01 31.32
C LEU A 179 20.19 1.96 30.14
N GLN A 180 19.46 1.51 29.10
CA GLN A 180 19.21 2.28 27.88
C GLN A 180 17.82 2.93 27.82
N PRO A 181 17.68 4.20 27.37
CA PRO A 181 18.78 5.08 26.93
C PRO A 181 19.71 5.46 28.09
N GLY A 182 21.01 5.41 27.84
CA GLY A 182 22.06 5.94 28.72
C GLY A 182 22.07 7.47 28.74
N MET A 183 22.66 8.07 29.77
CA MET A 183 22.71 9.52 29.97
C MET A 183 24.17 10.03 30.06
N PRO A 184 24.53 11.16 29.43
CA PRO A 184 23.70 12.04 28.61
C PRO A 184 23.22 11.39 27.31
N PHE A 185 21.92 11.52 27.00
CA PHE A 185 21.29 10.82 25.87
C PHE A 185 21.85 11.31 24.53
N GLN A 186 22.50 10.39 23.79
CA GLN A 186 23.24 10.69 22.55
C GLN A 186 24.34 11.76 22.70
N GLY A 187 24.71 12.08 23.94
CA GLY A 187 25.90 12.86 24.25
C GLY A 187 27.10 11.96 24.49
N LYS A 188 28.28 12.58 24.67
CA LYS A 188 29.46 11.85 25.14
C LYS A 188 29.14 11.31 26.54
N LYS A 189 29.36 10.00 26.75
CA LYS A 189 29.29 9.38 28.09
C LYS A 189 30.13 10.22 29.05
N LEU A 190 29.65 10.40 30.28
CA LEU A 190 30.43 11.08 31.31
C LEU A 190 31.80 10.39 31.47
N SER A 191 32.82 11.14 31.85
CA SER A 191 34.11 10.56 32.20
C SER A 191 33.94 9.59 33.36
N GLU A 192 34.76 8.53 33.39
CA GLU A 192 34.74 7.56 34.50
C GLU A 192 34.97 8.23 35.86
N GLU A 193 35.77 9.32 35.88
CA GLU A 193 35.94 10.16 37.07
C GLU A 193 34.63 10.83 37.51
N ALA A 194 33.90 11.48 36.60
CA ALA A 194 32.62 12.11 36.94
C ALA A 194 31.57 11.09 37.41
N ILE A 195 31.56 9.89 36.81
CA ILE A 195 30.70 8.78 37.24
C ILE A 195 31.07 8.32 38.65
N ALA A 196 32.36 8.16 38.94
CA ALA A 196 32.83 7.78 40.27
C ALA A 196 32.44 8.81 41.34
N ARG A 197 32.52 10.11 41.03
CA ARG A 197 32.09 11.17 41.96
C ARG A 197 30.59 11.17 42.20
N ILE A 198 29.78 10.92 41.17
CA ILE A 198 28.33 10.75 41.33
C ILE A 198 28.03 9.53 42.20
N GLU A 199 28.74 8.42 42.02
CA GLU A 199 28.59 7.23 42.85
C GLU A 199 28.96 7.47 44.32
N GLU A 200 30.10 8.10 44.59
CA GLU A 200 30.56 8.48 45.94
C GLU A 200 29.55 9.40 46.63
N TRP A 201 29.00 10.37 45.90
CA TRP A 201 27.98 11.28 46.40
C TRP A 201 26.67 10.56 46.76
N ILE A 202 26.22 9.60 45.93
CA ILE A 202 25.04 8.79 46.25
C ILE A 202 25.29 7.94 47.50
N LYS A 203 26.47 7.31 47.61
CA LYS A 203 26.88 6.53 48.80
C LYS A 203 26.92 7.38 50.07
N ALA A 204 27.31 8.64 49.96
CA ALA A 204 27.32 9.61 51.06
C ALA A 204 25.92 10.14 51.45
N GLY A 205 24.84 9.56 50.90
CA GLY A 205 23.46 9.94 51.24
C GLY A 205 22.87 11.02 50.32
N ALA A 206 23.53 11.32 49.19
CA ALA A 206 23.12 12.33 48.22
C ALA A 206 22.74 13.70 48.84
N PRO A 207 23.63 14.32 49.66
CA PRO A 207 23.38 15.65 50.20
C PRO A 207 23.27 16.67 49.06
N TYR A 208 22.33 17.60 49.19
CA TYR A 208 21.92 18.47 48.08
C TYR A 208 21.72 19.90 48.62
N ASN A 209 22.65 20.81 48.32
CA ASN A 209 22.74 22.12 48.97
C ASN A 209 21.88 23.21 48.28
N GLY A 210 20.60 22.91 48.10
CA GLY A 210 19.60 23.80 47.50
C GLY A 210 19.40 23.62 45.99
N PRO A 211 18.36 24.23 45.40
CA PRO A 211 17.95 24.00 44.02
C PRO A 211 19.09 24.23 43.01
N LEU A 212 19.17 23.36 42.00
CA LEU A 212 20.10 23.53 40.90
C LEU A 212 19.64 24.67 39.99
N LYS A 213 20.59 25.43 39.45
CA LYS A 213 20.30 26.57 38.55
C LYS A 213 20.95 26.34 37.20
N LEU A 214 20.19 26.57 36.12
CA LEU A 214 20.77 26.60 34.77
C LEU A 214 21.70 27.82 34.64
N PRO A 215 22.90 27.66 34.05
CA PRO A 215 23.75 28.80 33.70
C PRO A 215 23.00 29.80 32.80
N ALA A 216 23.26 31.09 32.95
CA ALA A 216 22.53 32.16 32.25
C ALA A 216 22.50 32.00 30.70
N ALA A 217 23.58 31.47 30.11
CA ALA A 217 23.66 31.16 28.68
C ALA A 217 22.67 30.06 28.22
N ASN A 218 22.29 29.15 29.12
CA ASN A 218 21.38 28.03 28.85
C ASN A 218 19.93 28.32 29.26
N GLN A 219 19.66 29.41 30.00
CA GLN A 219 18.30 29.89 30.26
C GLN A 219 17.62 30.42 28.99
N ALA A 220 18.39 30.94 28.02
CA ALA A 220 17.84 31.36 26.72
C ALA A 220 17.30 30.18 25.89
N ALA A 221 17.86 28.97 26.05
CA ALA A 221 17.47 27.78 25.29
C ALA A 221 16.23 27.05 25.85
N SER A 222 15.83 27.31 27.10
CA SER A 222 14.71 26.62 27.76
C SER A 222 13.41 27.43 27.85
N VAL A 223 13.41 28.70 27.40
CA VAL A 223 12.29 29.65 27.63
C VAL A 223 11.33 29.81 26.44
N GLN A 224 11.68 29.42 25.21
CA GLN A 224 10.81 29.67 24.06
C GLN A 224 9.80 28.52 23.78
N ARG A 225 8.73 28.43 24.59
CA ARG A 225 7.47 27.75 24.18
C ARG A 225 6.43 28.71 23.58
N HIS A 226 6.68 30.01 23.61
CA HIS A 226 5.87 31.01 22.92
C HIS A 226 6.79 31.86 22.04
N GLY A 227 6.52 31.91 20.73
CA GLY A 227 7.28 32.70 19.77
C GLY A 227 8.75 32.28 19.67
N SER A 228 9.05 31.32 18.80
CA SER A 228 10.44 30.98 18.49
C SER A 228 11.04 32.03 17.55
N ASP A 229 12.24 32.53 17.87
CA ASP A 229 13.01 33.37 16.93
C ASP A 229 13.60 32.55 15.77
N HIS A 230 13.39 31.24 15.75
CA HIS A 230 13.88 30.39 14.67
C HIS A 230 13.16 30.69 13.35
N TRP A 231 13.94 30.86 12.28
CA TRP A 231 13.48 31.30 10.95
C TRP A 231 12.27 30.52 10.42
N ALA A 232 12.21 29.22 10.70
CA ALA A 232 11.16 28.31 10.23
C ALA A 232 9.78 28.62 10.82
N TYR A 233 9.71 29.25 11.97
CA TYR A 233 8.46 29.59 12.66
C TYR A 233 8.10 31.07 12.53
N GLN A 234 8.91 31.85 11.80
CA GLN A 234 8.58 33.22 11.43
C GLN A 234 7.87 33.27 10.08
N LEU A 235 6.97 34.23 9.87
CA LEU A 235 6.34 34.43 8.57
C LEU A 235 7.37 34.75 7.47
N PRO A 236 7.19 34.24 6.22
CA PRO A 236 8.03 34.60 5.09
C PRO A 236 7.98 36.11 4.84
N ARG A 237 9.15 36.74 4.70
CA ARG A 237 9.25 38.18 4.44
C ARG A 237 9.49 38.45 2.96
N ARG A 238 8.81 39.46 2.42
CA ARG A 238 9.12 39.98 1.09
C ARG A 238 10.45 40.77 1.16
N VAL A 239 11.56 40.08 0.92
CA VAL A 239 12.90 40.70 0.94
C VAL A 239 13.10 41.59 -0.29
N ALA A 240 13.77 42.73 -0.13
CA ALA A 240 14.15 43.58 -1.26
C ALA A 240 15.18 42.88 -2.15
N ILE A 241 15.05 43.02 -3.47
CA ILE A 241 15.98 42.40 -4.42
C ILE A 241 17.37 43.05 -4.26
N PRO A 242 18.45 42.28 -4.05
CA PRO A 242 19.79 42.83 -3.85
C PRO A 242 20.28 43.66 -5.04
N THR A 243 20.99 44.75 -4.75
CA THR A 243 21.74 45.50 -5.77
C THR A 243 23.14 44.93 -5.88
N VAL A 244 23.50 44.41 -7.06
CA VAL A 244 24.79 43.75 -7.33
C VAL A 244 25.64 44.56 -8.31
N LYS A 245 26.96 44.32 -8.32
CA LYS A 245 27.90 44.95 -9.26
C LYS A 245 27.73 44.39 -10.66
N ASN A 246 27.59 43.08 -10.80
CA ASN A 246 27.42 42.42 -12.10
C ASN A 246 25.96 42.46 -12.59
N ARG A 247 25.45 43.66 -12.86
CA ARG A 247 24.04 43.88 -13.27
C ARG A 247 23.70 43.21 -14.60
N ASP A 248 24.67 43.12 -15.52
CA ASP A 248 24.47 42.53 -16.85
C ASP A 248 24.24 41.02 -16.80
N TRP A 249 24.69 40.34 -15.73
CA TRP A 249 24.41 38.92 -15.50
C TRP A 249 23.03 38.67 -14.88
N VAL A 250 22.35 39.69 -14.36
CA VAL A 250 21.03 39.50 -13.72
C VAL A 250 19.93 39.55 -14.77
N ARG A 251 19.25 38.42 -15.01
CA ARG A 251 18.10 38.34 -15.93
C ARG A 251 16.77 38.42 -15.19
N ASN A 252 16.70 37.81 -14.01
CA ASN A 252 15.54 37.91 -13.12
C ASN A 252 15.98 37.97 -11.65
N PRO A 253 15.06 38.19 -10.69
CA PRO A 253 15.44 38.38 -9.29
C PRO A 253 16.21 37.21 -8.65
N ILE A 254 16.03 35.96 -9.10
CA ILE A 254 16.81 34.81 -8.59
C ILE A 254 18.30 35.09 -8.81
N ASP A 255 18.66 35.57 -10.00
CA ASP A 255 20.05 35.87 -10.35
C ASP A 255 20.62 36.98 -9.47
N ALA A 256 19.83 37.96 -9.04
CA ALA A 256 20.30 39.02 -8.14
C ALA A 256 20.70 38.46 -6.77
N PHE A 257 19.90 37.55 -6.19
CA PHE A 257 20.24 36.90 -4.92
C PHE A 257 21.48 36.00 -5.04
N ILE A 258 21.59 35.24 -6.13
CA ILE A 258 22.75 34.36 -6.37
C ILE A 258 24.01 35.19 -6.64
N ALA A 259 23.92 36.26 -7.44
CA ALA A 259 25.04 37.16 -7.73
C ALA A 259 25.55 37.85 -6.46
N ALA A 260 24.67 38.23 -5.54
CA ALA A 260 25.07 38.81 -4.25
C ALA A 260 25.93 37.83 -3.45
N GLU A 261 25.57 36.54 -3.44
CA GLU A 261 26.36 35.50 -2.76
C GLU A 261 27.67 35.21 -3.49
N HIS A 262 27.71 35.31 -4.82
CA HIS A 262 28.93 35.21 -5.61
C HIS A 262 29.91 36.35 -5.29
N GLU A 263 29.43 37.60 -5.32
CA GLU A 263 30.24 38.79 -5.03
C GLU A 263 30.81 38.78 -3.62
N LYS A 264 30.00 38.34 -2.64
CA LYS A 264 30.41 38.19 -1.25
C LYS A 264 31.55 37.17 -1.06
N ARG A 265 31.65 36.16 -1.93
CA ARG A 265 32.60 35.05 -1.81
C ARG A 265 33.70 35.05 -2.87
N GLY A 266 33.70 36.03 -3.78
CA GLY A 266 34.63 36.05 -4.91
C GLY A 266 34.42 34.91 -5.89
N LEU A 267 33.21 34.35 -5.98
CA LEU A 267 32.86 33.35 -6.99
C LEU A 267 32.58 34.02 -8.33
N LYS A 268 32.87 33.31 -9.42
CA LYS A 268 32.53 33.72 -10.77
C LYS A 268 31.54 32.70 -11.37
N PRO A 269 30.38 33.13 -11.88
CA PRO A 269 29.46 32.21 -12.54
C PRO A 269 30.04 31.71 -13.86
N LEU A 270 29.76 30.45 -14.20
CA LEU A 270 30.05 29.91 -15.53
C LEU A 270 29.12 30.55 -16.59
N PRO A 271 29.55 30.58 -17.87
CA PRO A 271 28.71 31.06 -18.95
C PRO A 271 27.48 30.16 -19.16
N GLU A 272 26.55 30.66 -19.97
CA GLU A 272 25.38 29.91 -20.42
C GLU A 272 25.79 28.59 -21.10
N ALA A 273 24.98 27.55 -20.87
CA ALA A 273 25.14 26.26 -21.54
C ALA A 273 24.92 26.38 -23.05
N ASP A 274 25.55 25.47 -23.81
CA ASP A 274 25.26 25.33 -25.23
C ASP A 274 23.74 25.17 -25.46
N LYS A 275 23.22 25.76 -26.55
CA LYS A 275 21.79 25.76 -26.87
C LYS A 275 21.18 24.35 -26.82
N ARG A 276 21.90 23.33 -27.29
CA ARG A 276 21.40 21.94 -27.31
C ARG A 276 21.32 21.34 -25.91
N VAL A 277 22.33 21.60 -25.07
CA VAL A 277 22.34 21.19 -23.66
C VAL A 277 21.20 21.86 -22.92
N LEU A 278 21.05 23.17 -23.09
CA LEU A 278 20.01 23.95 -22.43
C LEU A 278 18.60 23.49 -22.83
N LEU A 279 18.38 23.21 -24.12
CA LEU A 279 17.09 22.70 -24.60
C LEU A 279 16.81 21.31 -24.03
N ARG A 280 17.78 20.39 -24.08
CA ARG A 280 17.62 19.04 -23.52
C ARG A 280 17.29 19.08 -22.03
N ARG A 281 17.99 19.92 -21.27
CA ARG A 281 17.79 20.11 -19.82
C ARG A 281 16.35 20.51 -19.51
N VAL A 282 15.84 21.56 -20.15
CA VAL A 282 14.51 22.09 -19.84
C VAL A 282 13.38 21.14 -20.26
N TYR A 283 13.56 20.39 -21.35
CA TYR A 283 12.65 19.32 -21.77
C TYR A 283 12.53 18.21 -20.72
N LEU A 284 13.66 17.73 -20.21
CA LEU A 284 13.69 16.68 -19.20
C LEU A 284 13.16 17.17 -17.85
N ASP A 285 13.46 18.41 -17.46
CA ASP A 285 12.98 18.98 -16.21
C ASP A 285 11.47 19.23 -16.21
N LEU A 286 10.94 19.84 -17.27
CA LEU A 286 9.53 20.24 -17.32
C LEU A 286 8.59 19.11 -17.72
N ILE A 287 8.99 18.23 -18.65
CA ILE A 287 8.09 17.19 -19.18
C ILE A 287 8.65 15.76 -19.08
N GLY A 288 9.89 15.58 -18.61
CA GLY A 288 10.47 14.24 -18.37
C GLY A 288 10.84 13.46 -19.63
N LEU A 289 10.86 14.12 -20.80
CA LEU A 289 11.19 13.51 -22.09
C LEU A 289 12.17 14.40 -22.85
N PRO A 290 13.10 13.85 -23.63
CA PRO A 290 14.06 14.64 -24.39
C PRO A 290 13.39 15.34 -25.61
N PRO A 291 13.97 16.42 -26.14
CA PRO A 291 13.50 17.03 -27.38
C PRO A 291 13.71 16.07 -28.56
N THR A 292 12.77 16.07 -29.49
CA THR A 292 12.97 15.38 -30.77
C THR A 292 13.97 16.13 -31.66
N PRO A 293 14.62 15.47 -32.64
CA PRO A 293 15.52 16.15 -33.58
C PRO A 293 14.86 17.35 -34.28
N LYS A 294 13.57 17.23 -34.65
CA LYS A 294 12.81 18.31 -35.26
C LYS A 294 12.64 19.52 -34.33
N GLU A 295 12.32 19.28 -33.06
CA GLU A 295 12.21 20.34 -32.06
C GLU A 295 13.57 21.01 -31.79
N MET A 296 14.64 20.22 -31.73
CA MET A 296 16.01 20.72 -31.59
C MET A 296 16.39 21.64 -32.75
N GLN A 297 16.18 21.18 -33.99
CA GLN A 297 16.48 21.97 -35.19
C GLN A 297 15.62 23.24 -35.27
N ALA A 298 14.33 23.16 -34.94
CA ALA A 298 13.45 24.33 -34.88
C ALA A 298 13.94 25.36 -33.86
N PHE A 299 14.36 24.92 -32.67
CA PHE A 299 14.92 25.81 -31.65
C PHE A 299 16.24 26.45 -32.09
N LEU A 300 17.13 25.68 -32.72
CA LEU A 300 18.40 26.21 -33.21
C LEU A 300 18.22 27.21 -34.36
N ALA A 301 17.16 27.06 -35.16
CA ALA A 301 16.80 27.97 -36.24
C ALA A 301 16.14 29.27 -35.74
N ASP A 302 15.42 29.26 -34.61
CA ASP A 302 14.84 30.47 -34.01
C ASP A 302 15.95 31.36 -33.39
N GLN A 303 16.32 32.43 -34.10
CA GLN A 303 17.28 33.43 -33.64
C GLN A 303 16.64 34.57 -32.82
N SER A 304 15.35 34.48 -32.50
CA SER A 304 14.69 35.51 -31.68
C SER A 304 15.21 35.49 -30.24
N ARG A 305 15.26 36.67 -29.61
CA ARG A 305 15.71 36.82 -28.20
C ARG A 305 14.85 36.05 -27.19
N ALA A 306 13.63 35.67 -27.60
CA ALA A 306 12.66 34.94 -26.79
C ALA A 306 12.56 33.44 -27.16
N ALA A 307 13.45 32.92 -28.01
CA ALA A 307 13.38 31.54 -28.50
C ALA A 307 13.30 30.51 -27.36
N TYR A 308 14.09 30.70 -26.30
CA TYR A 308 14.12 29.81 -25.15
C TYR A 308 12.83 29.91 -24.32
N GLU A 309 12.36 31.12 -24.04
CA GLU A 309 11.14 31.37 -23.27
C GLU A 309 9.89 30.84 -23.98
N LYS A 310 9.81 30.93 -25.32
CA LYS A 310 8.74 30.30 -26.10
C LYS A 310 8.68 28.79 -25.88
N VAL A 311 9.85 28.12 -25.88
CA VAL A 311 9.91 26.69 -25.61
C VAL A 311 9.47 26.39 -24.18
N VAL A 312 9.94 27.16 -23.20
CA VAL A 312 9.51 27.01 -21.79
C VAL A 312 7.99 27.11 -21.68
N ASP A 313 7.39 28.12 -22.32
CA ASP A 313 5.95 28.35 -22.30
C ASP A 313 5.17 27.19 -22.98
N GLN A 314 5.69 26.66 -24.09
CA GLN A 314 5.14 25.47 -24.77
C GLN A 314 5.21 24.22 -23.88
N LEU A 315 6.34 24.00 -23.20
CA LEU A 315 6.54 22.85 -22.32
C LEU A 315 5.64 22.91 -21.09
N LEU A 316 5.49 24.10 -20.48
CA LEU A 316 4.57 24.31 -19.36
C LEU A 316 3.10 24.15 -19.77
N ALA A 317 2.76 24.42 -21.03
CA ALA A 317 1.42 24.19 -21.58
C ALA A 317 1.16 22.71 -21.94
N SER A 318 2.20 21.88 -22.06
CA SER A 318 2.08 20.47 -22.44
C SER A 318 1.38 19.64 -21.34
N PRO A 319 0.47 18.70 -21.69
CA PRO A 319 -0.14 17.80 -20.70
C PRO A 319 0.88 16.87 -20.02
N ARG A 320 2.07 16.71 -20.61
CA ARG A 320 3.17 15.91 -20.06
C ARG A 320 3.82 16.58 -18.84
N TYR A 321 3.64 17.89 -18.67
CA TYR A 321 4.07 18.63 -17.47
C TYR A 321 3.44 18.04 -16.21
N GLY A 322 2.12 17.84 -16.21
CA GLY A 322 1.38 17.32 -15.06
C GLY A 322 1.79 15.89 -14.70
N GLU A 323 2.16 15.07 -15.68
CA GLU A 323 2.69 13.73 -15.42
C GLU A 323 4.12 13.75 -14.87
N ARG A 324 4.99 14.67 -15.35
CA ARG A 324 6.36 14.85 -14.83
C ARG A 324 6.35 15.34 -13.38
N TRP A 325 5.62 16.41 -13.12
CA TRP A 325 5.53 17.03 -11.79
C TRP A 325 4.60 16.27 -10.86
N GLY A 326 3.59 15.59 -11.39
CA GLY A 326 2.73 14.70 -10.62
C GLY A 326 3.52 13.57 -9.99
N ARG A 327 4.49 12.99 -10.70
CA ARG A 327 5.41 12.00 -10.11
C ARG A 327 6.16 12.55 -8.90
N HIS A 328 6.74 13.74 -9.03
CA HIS A 328 7.49 14.38 -7.95
C HIS A 328 6.61 14.63 -6.71
N TRP A 329 5.44 15.23 -6.90
CA TRP A 329 4.54 15.54 -5.79
C TRP A 329 3.92 14.32 -5.15
N MET A 330 3.64 13.29 -5.94
CA MET A 330 3.20 12.02 -5.41
C MET A 330 4.25 11.34 -4.51
N ASP A 331 5.55 11.57 -4.74
CA ASP A 331 6.58 11.07 -3.83
C ASP A 331 6.56 11.81 -2.48
N ILE A 332 6.11 13.07 -2.47
CA ILE A 332 5.98 13.89 -1.25
C ILE A 332 4.68 13.54 -0.51
N TRP A 333 3.58 13.41 -1.24
CA TRP A 333 2.25 13.05 -0.72
C TRP A 333 2.08 11.54 -0.50
N ARG A 334 3.12 10.77 -0.78
CA ARG A 334 3.20 9.33 -0.54
C ARG A 334 2.20 8.49 -1.34
N TYR A 335 1.99 8.79 -2.61
CA TYR A 335 1.12 7.97 -3.44
C TYR A 335 1.62 6.50 -3.49
N THR A 336 0.68 5.58 -3.36
CA THR A 336 0.88 4.14 -3.56
C THR A 336 -0.42 3.57 -4.10
N ASP A 337 -0.33 2.62 -5.03
CA ASP A 337 -1.50 1.89 -5.51
C ASP A 337 -2.03 0.91 -4.44
N LEU A 338 -3.12 0.21 -4.72
CA LEU A 338 -3.72 -0.76 -3.80
C LEU A 338 -2.73 -1.86 -3.42
N TYR A 339 -2.48 -2.09 -2.12
CA TYR A 339 -1.62 -3.17 -1.65
C TYR A 339 -2.07 -3.81 -0.32
N GLY A 340 -1.64 -5.06 -0.12
CA GLY A 340 -2.03 -5.89 1.03
C GLY A 340 -3.14 -6.91 0.73
N GLY A 341 -3.58 -7.04 -0.53
CA GLY A 341 -4.66 -7.95 -0.92
C GLY A 341 -6.04 -7.51 -0.38
N TYR A 342 -7.11 -8.17 -0.84
CA TYR A 342 -8.50 -7.81 -0.48
C TYR A 342 -8.77 -7.90 1.04
N LEU A 343 -7.96 -8.68 1.77
CA LEU A 343 -8.09 -8.94 3.20
C LEU A 343 -7.10 -8.17 4.09
N MET A 344 -6.01 -7.59 3.58
CA MET A 344 -5.07 -6.74 4.36
C MET A 344 -4.85 -5.36 3.73
N ALA A 345 -5.92 -4.74 3.21
CA ALA A 345 -5.85 -3.45 2.53
C ALA A 345 -5.25 -2.33 3.43
N ASN A 346 -4.08 -1.82 3.01
CA ASN A 346 -3.39 -0.66 3.59
C ASN A 346 -3.68 0.64 2.82
N SER A 347 -4.58 0.58 1.83
CA SER A 347 -5.13 1.70 1.06
C SER A 347 -6.47 1.25 0.44
N GLN A 348 -7.28 2.18 -0.04
CA GLN A 348 -8.53 1.85 -0.74
C GLN A 348 -8.30 1.52 -2.23
N PRO A 349 -9.15 0.66 -2.83
CA PRO A 349 -9.19 0.47 -4.28
C PRO A 349 -9.45 1.78 -5.04
N TYR A 350 -9.05 1.81 -6.31
CA TYR A 350 -9.27 2.92 -7.24
C TYR A 350 -8.59 4.26 -6.86
N ILE A 351 -7.52 4.18 -6.07
CA ILE A 351 -6.70 5.34 -5.69
C ILE A 351 -6.08 6.06 -6.91
N TRP A 352 -6.01 5.41 -8.07
CA TRP A 352 -5.54 6.00 -9.33
C TRP A 352 -6.34 7.23 -9.76
N HIS A 353 -7.61 7.36 -9.35
CA HIS A 353 -8.39 8.59 -9.55
C HIS A 353 -7.72 9.81 -8.91
N TRP A 354 -7.04 9.63 -7.78
CA TRP A 354 -6.28 10.68 -7.13
C TRP A 354 -5.02 11.02 -7.93
N ARG A 355 -4.29 10.03 -8.45
CA ARG A 355 -3.15 10.29 -9.37
C ARG A 355 -3.58 11.14 -10.56
N ASP A 356 -4.70 10.78 -11.18
CA ASP A 356 -5.20 11.52 -12.35
C ASP A 356 -5.63 12.94 -11.95
N TRP A 357 -6.28 13.12 -10.79
CA TRP A 357 -6.55 14.46 -10.25
C TRP A 357 -5.28 15.29 -10.00
N ILE A 358 -4.19 14.68 -9.52
CA ILE A 358 -2.90 15.37 -9.34
C ILE A 358 -2.39 15.90 -10.68
N ILE A 359 -2.34 15.02 -11.70
CA ILE A 359 -1.85 15.34 -13.04
C ILE A 359 -2.68 16.46 -13.66
N GLU A 360 -4.00 16.34 -13.59
CA GLU A 360 -4.94 17.33 -14.12
C GLU A 360 -4.85 18.67 -13.39
N SER A 361 -4.75 18.67 -12.06
CA SER A 361 -4.62 19.89 -11.26
C SER A 361 -3.34 20.66 -11.57
N LEU A 362 -2.22 19.95 -11.76
CA LEU A 362 -0.96 20.56 -12.18
C LEU A 362 -1.05 21.11 -13.61
N ASN A 363 -1.68 20.37 -14.54
CA ASN A 363 -1.86 20.83 -15.92
C ASN A 363 -2.76 22.06 -16.02
N GLN A 364 -3.77 22.17 -15.16
CA GLN A 364 -4.65 23.34 -15.04
C GLN A 364 -3.97 24.51 -14.29
N ASP A 365 -2.78 24.30 -13.74
CA ASP A 365 -2.06 25.26 -12.90
C ASP A 365 -2.92 25.73 -11.72
N LYS A 366 -3.60 24.77 -11.08
CA LYS A 366 -4.37 24.96 -9.85
C LYS A 366 -3.42 25.40 -8.73
N GLY A 367 -3.83 26.39 -7.95
CA GLY A 367 -3.05 26.87 -6.81
C GLY A 367 -2.75 25.73 -5.82
N TYR A 368 -1.50 25.64 -5.35
CA TYR A 368 -1.09 24.61 -4.40
C TYR A 368 -1.86 24.70 -3.08
N ASP A 369 -2.18 25.91 -2.63
CA ASP A 369 -3.09 26.18 -1.51
C ASP A 369 -4.45 25.48 -1.71
N ARG A 370 -5.06 25.64 -2.89
CA ARG A 370 -6.32 24.99 -3.22
C ARG A 370 -6.19 23.47 -3.28
N MET A 371 -5.07 22.95 -3.82
CA MET A 371 -4.80 21.51 -3.82
C MET A 371 -4.72 20.93 -2.41
N ILE A 372 -4.10 21.62 -1.45
CA ILE A 372 -4.05 21.21 -0.03
C ILE A 372 -5.47 21.11 0.54
N ILE A 373 -6.30 22.13 0.31
CA ILE A 373 -7.69 22.17 0.80
C ILE A 373 -8.50 21.01 0.21
N GLU A 374 -8.41 20.78 -1.10
CA GLU A 374 -9.11 19.67 -1.75
C GLU A 374 -8.64 18.29 -1.23
N MET A 375 -7.34 18.11 -1.00
CA MET A 375 -6.80 16.82 -0.50
C MET A 375 -7.25 16.48 0.92
N LEU A 376 -7.38 17.48 1.81
CA LEU A 376 -7.75 17.27 3.21
C LEU A 376 -9.27 17.36 3.46
N ALA A 377 -9.98 18.17 2.68
CA ALA A 377 -11.37 18.53 2.94
C ALA A 377 -12.22 18.69 1.66
N GLY A 378 -11.84 18.02 0.56
CA GLY A 378 -12.61 18.04 -0.69
C GLY A 378 -14.06 17.61 -0.52
N ASP A 379 -14.31 16.66 0.38
CA ASP A 379 -15.65 16.19 0.75
C ASP A 379 -16.48 17.19 1.55
N GLU A 380 -15.85 18.22 2.14
CA GLU A 380 -16.52 19.27 2.92
C GLU A 380 -16.75 20.53 2.05
N ILE A 381 -15.80 20.91 1.20
CA ILE A 381 -15.90 22.13 0.38
C ILE A 381 -16.68 21.94 -0.92
N ALA A 382 -16.70 20.73 -1.47
CA ALA A 382 -17.35 20.41 -2.73
C ALA A 382 -17.97 19.00 -2.66
N PRO A 383 -18.94 18.80 -1.75
CA PRO A 383 -19.42 17.47 -1.34
C PRO A 383 -20.11 16.67 -2.46
N THR A 384 -20.44 17.30 -3.58
CA THR A 384 -21.14 16.71 -4.73
C THR A 384 -20.32 16.73 -6.02
N ASP A 385 -19.14 17.35 -6.04
CA ASP A 385 -18.29 17.44 -7.24
C ASP A 385 -17.31 16.25 -7.29
N PRO A 386 -17.52 15.26 -8.19
CA PRO A 386 -16.61 14.13 -8.30
C PRO A 386 -15.18 14.55 -8.63
N GLN A 387 -14.98 15.67 -9.33
CA GLN A 387 -13.65 16.14 -9.72
C GLN A 387 -12.81 16.51 -8.51
N THR A 388 -13.38 17.29 -7.58
CA THR A 388 -12.72 17.64 -6.31
C THR A 388 -12.64 16.44 -5.36
N LEU A 389 -13.65 15.56 -5.31
CA LEU A 389 -13.66 14.41 -4.40
C LEU A 389 -12.49 13.44 -4.63
N ARG A 390 -11.98 13.32 -5.86
CA ARG A 390 -10.76 12.54 -6.18
C ARG A 390 -9.54 12.97 -5.36
N ALA A 391 -9.45 14.24 -4.96
CA ALA A 391 -8.36 14.75 -4.15
C ALA A 391 -8.26 14.08 -2.77
N THR A 392 -9.40 13.68 -2.19
CA THR A 392 -9.45 13.02 -0.88
C THR A 392 -8.81 11.62 -0.88
N GLY A 393 -8.38 11.13 -2.05
CA GLY A 393 -7.45 10.02 -2.16
C GLY A 393 -6.19 10.17 -1.30
N TYR A 394 -5.75 11.41 -1.02
CA TYR A 394 -4.67 11.68 -0.06
C TYR A 394 -4.92 11.04 1.31
N LEU A 395 -6.14 11.16 1.83
CA LEU A 395 -6.56 10.54 3.09
C LEU A 395 -6.84 9.04 2.91
N ALA A 396 -7.51 8.66 1.81
CA ALA A 396 -7.85 7.27 1.52
C ALA A 396 -6.63 6.35 1.39
N ARG A 397 -5.47 6.91 1.03
CA ARG A 397 -4.23 6.15 0.90
C ARG A 397 -3.69 5.66 2.24
N ASN A 398 -3.91 6.39 3.33
CA ASN A 398 -3.44 5.99 4.68
C ASN A 398 -4.38 4.97 5.34
N TRP A 399 -5.51 4.64 4.69
CA TRP A 399 -6.55 3.78 5.24
C TRP A 399 -6.02 2.39 5.60
N TYR A 400 -5.89 2.13 6.89
CA TYR A 400 -5.52 0.82 7.40
C TYR A 400 -6.66 0.20 8.20
N ARG A 401 -7.28 -0.83 7.60
CA ARG A 401 -8.49 -1.45 8.13
C ARG A 401 -8.32 -2.00 9.55
N PHE A 402 -7.17 -2.56 9.90
CA PHE A 402 -6.96 -3.34 11.13
C PHE A 402 -6.41 -2.56 12.31
N ASN A 403 -5.84 -1.37 12.09
CA ASN A 403 -5.36 -0.52 13.17
C ASN A 403 -5.56 0.97 12.84
N ARG A 404 -6.61 1.55 13.43
CA ARG A 404 -6.94 2.97 13.26
C ARG A 404 -5.88 3.91 13.83
N ASN A 405 -5.19 3.53 14.90
CA ASN A 405 -4.21 4.42 15.51
C ASN A 405 -2.95 4.55 14.66
N VAL A 406 -2.50 3.45 14.03
CA VAL A 406 -1.44 3.50 13.01
C VAL A 406 -1.88 4.34 11.82
N TRP A 407 -3.11 4.15 11.33
CA TRP A 407 -3.68 4.96 10.26
C TRP A 407 -3.68 6.47 10.59
N LEU A 408 -4.20 6.86 11.75
CA LEU A 408 -4.25 8.26 12.17
C LEU A 408 -2.85 8.83 12.43
N GLN A 409 -1.94 8.03 12.99
CA GLN A 409 -0.54 8.42 13.15
C GLN A 409 0.10 8.75 11.81
N ASP A 410 -0.06 7.88 10.83
CA ASP A 410 0.48 8.07 9.48
C ASP A 410 -0.16 9.31 8.83
N THR A 411 -1.45 9.51 9.00
CA THR A 411 -2.14 10.73 8.51
C THR A 411 -1.53 12.00 9.10
N VAL A 412 -1.31 12.04 10.41
CA VAL A 412 -0.71 13.18 11.11
C VAL A 412 0.71 13.42 10.63
N GLU A 413 1.55 12.38 10.62
CA GLU A 413 2.96 12.49 10.24
C GLU A 413 3.11 12.95 8.78
N HIS A 414 2.33 12.39 7.86
CA HIS A 414 2.43 12.74 6.44
C HIS A 414 1.87 14.12 6.12
N THR A 415 0.83 14.56 6.84
CA THR A 415 0.30 15.93 6.72
C THR A 415 1.33 16.93 7.21
N ALA A 416 1.92 16.69 8.39
CA ALA A 416 2.93 17.57 8.97
C ALA A 416 4.21 17.61 8.13
N ALA A 417 4.76 16.46 7.74
CA ALA A 417 5.99 16.41 6.97
C ALA A 417 5.79 16.93 5.53
N GLY A 418 4.69 16.55 4.88
CA GLY A 418 4.43 16.88 3.46
C GLY A 418 4.03 18.33 3.20
N PHE A 419 3.30 18.97 4.14
CA PHE A 419 2.83 20.35 3.94
C PHE A 419 3.50 21.39 4.85
N LEU A 420 4.11 20.97 5.96
CA LEU A 420 4.76 21.87 6.90
C LEU A 420 6.26 21.59 7.04
N GLY A 421 6.79 20.49 6.50
CA GLY A 421 8.22 20.19 6.62
C GLY A 421 8.67 20.03 8.08
N ILE A 422 7.81 19.49 8.94
CA ILE A 422 8.12 19.15 10.34
C ILE A 422 7.71 17.71 10.66
N THR A 423 8.44 17.07 11.58
CA THR A 423 8.13 15.70 12.03
C THR A 423 7.42 15.72 13.37
N LEU A 424 6.33 14.97 13.50
CA LEU A 424 5.56 14.87 14.74
C LEU A 424 5.64 13.48 15.38
N LYS A 425 6.21 12.49 14.70
CA LYS A 425 6.28 11.09 15.15
C LYS A 425 6.86 10.90 16.56
N CYS A 426 7.89 11.65 16.94
CA CYS A 426 8.45 11.57 18.30
C CYS A 426 7.45 12.03 19.37
N ALA A 427 6.66 13.07 19.06
CA ALA A 427 5.67 13.67 19.96
C ALA A 427 4.53 12.71 20.32
N ARG A 428 4.40 11.56 19.64
CA ARG A 428 3.37 10.55 19.93
C ARG A 428 3.54 9.92 21.32
N CYS A 429 4.76 9.55 21.68
CA CYS A 429 5.04 8.79 22.89
C CYS A 429 5.56 9.66 24.05
N HIS A 430 6.17 10.80 23.74
CA HIS A 430 6.73 11.73 24.71
C HIS A 430 6.88 13.10 24.04
N ASP A 431 7.16 14.18 24.78
CA ASP A 431 7.46 15.48 24.19
C ASP A 431 8.55 15.38 23.11
N HIS A 432 8.37 16.10 22.01
CA HIS A 432 9.27 16.03 20.87
C HIS A 432 10.74 16.28 21.29
N LYS A 433 11.67 15.57 20.64
CA LYS A 433 13.06 15.51 21.08
C LYS A 433 13.82 16.84 20.89
N TYR A 434 13.45 17.65 19.91
CA TYR A 434 14.20 18.87 19.56
C TYR A 434 13.29 20.08 19.50
N ASP A 435 12.27 20.04 18.64
CA ASP A 435 11.23 21.06 18.61
C ASP A 435 10.42 21.10 19.91
N PRO A 436 10.03 22.28 20.41
CA PRO A 436 9.24 22.45 21.63
C PRO A 436 7.77 22.13 21.36
N ILE A 437 7.50 20.88 20.99
CA ILE A 437 6.16 20.33 20.74
C ILE A 437 5.90 19.27 21.80
N ALA A 438 4.92 19.52 22.68
CA ALA A 438 4.51 18.61 23.73
C ALA A 438 3.75 17.40 23.18
N GLN A 439 3.75 16.31 23.95
CA GLN A 439 2.99 15.12 23.59
C GLN A 439 1.50 15.42 23.42
N GLU A 440 0.95 16.29 24.26
CA GLU A 440 -0.45 16.70 24.19
C GLU A 440 -0.79 17.39 22.87
N GLU A 441 0.09 18.26 22.37
CA GLU A 441 -0.09 19.00 21.11
C GLU A 441 -0.14 18.06 19.90
N TYR A 442 0.60 16.94 19.93
CA TYR A 442 0.44 15.88 18.92
C TYR A 442 -0.98 15.33 18.88
N TYR A 443 -1.57 15.03 20.05
CA TYR A 443 -2.93 14.49 20.12
C TYR A 443 -3.99 15.53 19.79
N ARG A 444 -3.76 16.82 20.10
CA ARG A 444 -4.59 17.93 19.63
C ARG A 444 -4.55 18.04 18.10
N PHE A 445 -3.38 17.89 17.48
CA PHE A 445 -3.28 17.86 16.02
C PHE A 445 -3.95 16.59 15.42
N ARG A 446 -3.78 15.42 16.06
CA ARG A 446 -4.48 14.17 15.69
C ARG A 446 -6.01 14.33 15.76
N ALA A 447 -6.52 15.15 16.68
CA ALA A 447 -7.96 15.32 16.87
C ALA A 447 -8.67 15.96 15.66
N PHE A 448 -7.96 16.65 14.76
CA PHE A 448 -8.51 17.09 13.47
C PHE A 448 -8.96 15.92 12.59
N PHE A 449 -8.33 14.76 12.78
CA PHE A 449 -8.54 13.55 12.01
C PHE A 449 -9.32 12.46 12.75
N GLU A 450 -9.68 12.67 14.02
CA GLU A 450 -10.39 11.64 14.80
C GLU A 450 -11.71 11.18 14.18
N PRO A 451 -12.54 12.04 13.56
CA PRO A 451 -13.84 11.60 13.04
C PRO A 451 -13.75 10.89 11.68
N TYR A 452 -12.68 11.12 10.89
CA TYR A 452 -12.73 10.74 9.49
C TYR A 452 -12.64 9.21 9.28
N ASP A 453 -13.43 8.72 8.34
CA ASP A 453 -13.36 7.37 7.79
C ASP A 453 -13.38 7.45 6.26
N ILE A 454 -13.20 6.32 5.57
CA ILE A 454 -13.18 6.26 4.11
C ILE A 454 -14.32 5.38 3.60
N ARG A 455 -14.95 5.82 2.52
CA ARG A 455 -15.97 5.09 1.76
C ARG A 455 -15.62 5.09 0.28
N THR A 456 -16.32 4.25 -0.49
CA THR A 456 -16.20 4.22 -1.95
C THR A 456 -17.56 4.54 -2.56
N ASP A 457 -17.65 5.67 -3.27
CA ASP A 457 -18.86 6.09 -3.98
C ASP A 457 -18.88 5.49 -5.40
N ARG A 458 -20.07 5.25 -5.95
CA ARG A 458 -20.23 4.84 -7.36
C ARG A 458 -19.83 5.97 -8.29
N VAL A 459 -19.20 5.61 -9.41
CA VAL A 459 -18.88 6.53 -10.49
C VAL A 459 -19.86 6.35 -11.64
N GLN A 460 -20.16 7.43 -12.36
CA GLN A 460 -21.09 7.41 -13.48
C GLN A 460 -20.64 6.39 -14.55
N GLY A 461 -21.59 5.61 -15.07
CA GLY A 461 -21.35 4.59 -16.09
C GLY A 461 -20.77 3.28 -15.54
N GLN A 462 -20.48 3.18 -14.24
CA GLN A 462 -20.05 1.94 -13.61
C GLN A 462 -20.70 1.76 -12.22
N PRO A 463 -21.86 1.10 -12.14
CA PRO A 463 -22.57 0.88 -10.87
C PRO A 463 -21.94 -0.22 -9.99
N ASP A 464 -21.02 -1.02 -10.56
CA ASP A 464 -20.32 -2.11 -9.87
C ASP A 464 -19.03 -1.64 -9.20
N LEU A 465 -19.09 -1.49 -7.87
CA LEU A 465 -17.97 -1.09 -7.02
C LEU A 465 -16.81 -2.08 -6.95
N SER A 466 -16.93 -3.28 -7.56
CA SER A 466 -15.81 -4.22 -7.73
C SER A 466 -15.01 -3.95 -9.00
N LYS A 467 -15.56 -3.17 -9.94
CA LYS A 467 -14.89 -2.76 -11.19
C LYS A 467 -14.33 -1.35 -11.12
N ASN A 468 -15.07 -0.40 -10.56
CA ASN A 468 -14.61 0.97 -10.37
C ASN A 468 -15.38 1.66 -9.25
N GLY A 469 -14.77 2.67 -8.64
CA GLY A 469 -15.38 3.47 -7.59
C GLY A 469 -14.50 4.67 -7.25
N LEU A 470 -15.05 5.59 -6.45
CA LEU A 470 -14.35 6.78 -6.01
C LEU A 470 -14.10 6.71 -4.50
N PRO A 471 -12.87 6.43 -4.04
CA PRO A 471 -12.55 6.50 -2.63
C PRO A 471 -12.67 7.93 -2.14
N ARG A 472 -13.44 8.13 -1.07
CA ARG A 472 -13.80 9.43 -0.52
C ARG A 472 -13.68 9.43 1.01
N ALA A 473 -13.04 10.45 1.55
CA ALA A 473 -13.09 10.72 2.99
C ALA A 473 -14.45 11.28 3.41
N TYR A 474 -14.87 10.97 4.64
CA TYR A 474 -16.05 11.55 5.28
C TYR A 474 -15.86 11.51 6.80
N ASP A 475 -16.52 12.40 7.54
CA ASP A 475 -16.56 12.31 8.99
C ASP A 475 -17.64 11.30 9.42
N ALA A 476 -17.24 10.26 10.14
CA ALA A 476 -18.12 9.20 10.62
C ALA A 476 -18.62 9.49 12.04
N GLU A 477 -19.81 8.95 12.36
CA GLU A 477 -20.30 8.94 13.74
C GLU A 477 -19.40 8.07 14.63
N PRO A 478 -19.30 8.39 15.94
CA PRO A 478 -18.65 7.52 16.90
C PRO A 478 -19.23 6.10 16.87
N ARG A 479 -18.36 5.09 16.98
CA ARG A 479 -18.75 3.68 16.98
C ARG A 479 -17.79 2.81 17.78
N GLU A 480 -18.29 1.68 18.26
CA GLU A 480 -17.46 0.62 18.83
C GLU A 480 -16.73 -0.19 17.74
N ALA A 481 -15.69 -0.93 18.14
CA ALA A 481 -14.95 -1.79 17.23
C ALA A 481 -15.76 -3.07 16.92
N ILE A 482 -15.84 -3.43 15.63
CA ILE A 482 -16.39 -4.71 15.17
C ILE A 482 -15.23 -5.65 14.87
N GLN A 483 -15.07 -6.69 15.69
CA GLN A 483 -13.96 -7.65 15.56
C GLN A 483 -14.24 -8.78 14.56
N VAL A 484 -15.50 -8.93 14.11
CA VAL A 484 -15.91 -9.92 13.11
C VAL A 484 -15.97 -9.32 11.71
N ALA A 485 -15.76 -10.14 10.68
CA ALA A 485 -15.83 -9.68 9.31
C ALA A 485 -17.25 -9.15 8.98
N PRO A 486 -17.40 -7.94 8.39
CA PRO A 486 -16.35 -6.99 8.02
C PRO A 486 -15.74 -6.25 9.24
N TYR A 487 -14.44 -6.42 9.50
CA TYR A 487 -13.74 -5.75 10.61
C TYR A 487 -13.87 -4.22 10.47
N GLN A 488 -14.14 -3.55 11.60
CA GLN A 488 -14.23 -2.09 11.70
C GLN A 488 -13.58 -1.60 13.00
N PRO A 489 -12.66 -0.62 12.95
CA PRO A 489 -12.07 -0.06 14.15
C PRO A 489 -13.02 0.91 14.87
N ALA A 490 -12.85 1.05 16.19
CA ALA A 490 -13.58 2.04 16.99
C ALA A 490 -13.29 3.48 16.53
N ILE A 491 -14.29 4.35 16.64
CA ILE A 491 -14.16 5.80 16.44
C ILE A 491 -14.67 6.46 17.70
N PHE A 492 -13.79 7.18 18.41
CA PHE A 492 -14.13 7.82 19.67
C PHE A 492 -14.82 9.18 19.43
N ALA A 493 -15.79 9.52 20.27
CA ALA A 493 -16.42 10.84 20.26
C ALA A 493 -15.45 11.96 20.71
N GLN A 494 -14.50 11.61 21.58
CA GLN A 494 -13.47 12.50 22.10
C GLN A 494 -12.08 11.95 21.77
N THR A 495 -11.11 12.84 21.57
CA THR A 495 -9.72 12.45 21.37
C THR A 495 -9.01 12.38 22.72
N PHE A 496 -8.27 11.31 22.95
CA PHE A 496 -7.51 11.10 24.19
C PHE A 496 -6.01 11.04 23.90
N ARG A 497 -5.20 11.52 24.84
CA ARG A 497 -3.76 11.24 24.85
C ARG A 497 -3.54 9.79 25.25
N PHE A 498 -2.65 9.09 24.56
CA PHE A 498 -2.20 7.76 25.01
C PHE A 498 -0.95 7.88 25.87
N ILE A 499 -0.98 7.29 27.07
CA ILE A 499 0.13 7.35 28.01
C ILE A 499 1.33 6.64 27.39
N ARG A 500 2.42 7.37 27.16
CA ARG A 500 3.61 6.88 26.43
C ARG A 500 3.34 6.35 25.01
N GLY A 501 2.22 6.77 24.41
CA GLY A 501 1.76 6.27 23.11
C GLY A 501 1.15 4.87 23.15
N ASP A 502 0.87 4.32 24.34
CA ASP A 502 0.19 3.02 24.49
C ASP A 502 -1.33 3.18 24.29
N GLU A 503 -1.81 2.71 23.14
CA GLU A 503 -3.21 2.75 22.72
C GLU A 503 -4.17 2.05 23.70
N LYS A 504 -3.67 1.11 24.52
CA LYS A 504 -4.47 0.43 25.56
C LYS A 504 -4.67 1.28 26.81
N SER A 505 -3.90 2.36 26.94
CA SER A 505 -3.87 3.24 28.11
C SER A 505 -4.22 4.70 27.74
N PRO A 506 -5.45 4.97 27.23
CA PRO A 506 -5.90 6.32 26.97
C PRO A 506 -6.20 7.08 28.27
N ASP A 507 -5.75 8.31 28.36
CA ASP A 507 -6.08 9.26 29.43
C ASP A 507 -7.50 9.80 29.21
N LYS A 508 -8.50 9.04 29.69
CA LYS A 508 -9.92 9.37 29.51
C LYS A 508 -10.39 10.53 30.39
N GLU A 509 -9.62 10.91 31.40
CA GLU A 509 -9.96 12.01 32.32
C GLU A 509 -9.73 13.38 31.67
N HIS A 510 -8.85 13.45 30.66
CA HIS A 510 -8.44 14.70 30.02
C HIS A 510 -8.67 14.65 28.49
N PRO A 511 -9.93 14.73 28.02
CA PRO A 511 -10.22 14.77 26.60
C PRO A 511 -9.65 16.02 25.94
N LEU A 512 -9.09 15.84 24.74
CA LEU A 512 -8.42 16.88 23.97
C LEU A 512 -9.29 17.37 22.82
N SER A 513 -9.24 18.67 22.58
CA SER A 513 -9.87 19.33 21.43
C SER A 513 -8.84 19.56 20.31
N PRO A 514 -9.27 19.64 19.04
CA PRO A 514 -8.37 19.92 17.93
C PRO A 514 -7.69 21.28 18.07
N ASP A 515 -6.39 21.31 17.83
CA ASP A 515 -5.57 22.52 17.84
C ASP A 515 -4.22 22.29 17.16
N ILE A 516 -3.53 23.37 16.82
CA ILE A 516 -2.16 23.33 16.29
C ILE A 516 -1.12 23.49 17.40
N PRO A 517 0.13 23.03 17.20
CA PRO A 517 1.21 23.30 18.13
C PRO A 517 1.45 24.80 18.34
N GLU A 518 1.65 25.24 19.58
CA GLU A 518 1.80 26.64 20.00
C GLU A 518 3.00 27.34 19.35
N ILE A 519 3.99 26.55 18.89
CA ILE A 519 5.17 27.05 18.17
C ILE A 519 4.81 27.78 16.86
N PHE A 520 3.63 27.48 16.29
CA PHE A 520 3.10 28.16 15.11
C PHE A 520 2.29 29.43 15.42
N GLY A 521 2.17 29.79 16.70
CA GLY A 521 1.41 30.96 17.17
C GLY A 521 0.22 30.59 18.07
N SER A 522 -0.39 31.61 18.68
CA SER A 522 -1.48 31.48 19.66
C SER A 522 -2.89 31.66 19.08
N ASN A 523 -3.02 31.89 17.77
CA ASN A 523 -4.33 32.05 17.13
C ASN A 523 -5.02 30.68 17.03
N ARG A 524 -6.00 30.44 17.91
CA ARG A 524 -6.83 29.24 17.84
C ARG A 524 -7.54 29.13 16.50
N ILE A 525 -7.48 27.94 15.91
CA ILE A 525 -8.21 27.63 14.68
C ILE A 525 -9.71 27.58 14.98
N LYS A 526 -10.51 28.33 14.22
CA LYS A 526 -11.97 28.28 14.29
C LYS A 526 -12.50 27.07 13.51
N ILE A 527 -13.28 26.21 14.16
CA ILE A 527 -13.87 25.01 13.57
C ILE A 527 -15.38 25.17 13.51
N GLU A 528 -15.96 25.00 12.32
CA GLU A 528 -17.39 25.13 12.08
C GLU A 528 -17.94 23.89 11.37
N PRO A 529 -19.01 23.25 11.87
CA PRO A 529 -19.63 22.12 11.20
C PRO A 529 -20.13 22.48 9.79
N VAL A 530 -20.01 21.52 8.87
CA VAL A 530 -20.43 21.71 7.47
C VAL A 530 -21.68 20.88 7.22
N SER A 531 -22.78 21.52 6.80
CA SER A 531 -24.00 20.81 6.39
C SER A 531 -23.80 20.18 5.01
N LEU A 532 -24.18 18.91 4.85
CA LEU A 532 -23.98 18.15 3.61
C LEU A 532 -25.31 17.97 2.85
N PRO A 533 -25.31 18.11 1.52
CA PRO A 533 -26.50 17.86 0.70
C PRO A 533 -26.83 16.36 0.60
N LEU A 534 -28.04 16.05 0.11
CA LEU A 534 -28.56 14.68 -0.01
C LEU A 534 -27.59 13.76 -0.76
N GLU A 535 -27.02 14.20 -1.88
CA GLU A 535 -26.12 13.42 -2.73
C GLU A 535 -24.75 13.17 -2.08
N ALA A 536 -24.46 13.83 -0.97
CA ALA A 536 -23.24 13.65 -0.20
C ALA A 536 -23.45 12.66 0.97
N TYR A 537 -24.53 12.82 1.74
CA TYR A 537 -24.84 11.88 2.82
C TYR A 537 -25.60 10.63 2.34
N TYR A 538 -26.14 10.66 1.12
CA TYR A 538 -26.78 9.53 0.47
C TYR A 538 -26.42 9.47 -1.03
N PRO A 539 -25.19 9.05 -1.38
CA PRO A 539 -24.66 9.16 -2.74
C PRO A 539 -25.43 8.38 -3.80
N ASP A 540 -26.11 7.30 -3.41
CA ASP A 540 -26.87 6.48 -4.34
C ASP A 540 -28.23 7.07 -4.73
N SER A 541 -28.61 8.23 -4.14
CA SER A 541 -29.78 9.01 -4.56
C SER A 541 -29.60 9.76 -5.88
N ARG A 542 -28.35 9.82 -6.40
CA ARG A 542 -28.02 10.54 -7.64
C ARG A 542 -28.77 9.93 -8.83
N SER A 543 -29.29 10.79 -9.70
CA SER A 543 -30.03 10.38 -10.90
C SER A 543 -29.19 9.51 -11.84
N SER A 544 -27.89 9.82 -12.00
CA SER A 544 -26.96 9.02 -12.80
C SER A 544 -26.81 7.61 -12.23
N THR A 545 -26.71 7.45 -10.91
CA THR A 545 -26.61 6.15 -10.25
C THR A 545 -27.88 5.33 -10.46
N HIS A 546 -29.06 5.94 -10.36
CA HIS A 546 -30.32 5.28 -10.68
C HIS A 546 -30.37 4.79 -12.14
N GLN A 547 -29.92 5.63 -13.09
CA GLN A 547 -29.86 5.26 -14.51
C GLN A 547 -28.91 4.08 -14.75
N ASP A 548 -27.73 4.11 -14.14
CA ASP A 548 -26.72 3.06 -14.25
C ASP A 548 -27.22 1.72 -13.67
N LEU A 549 -27.88 1.74 -12.49
CA LEU A 549 -28.46 0.55 -11.88
C LEU A 549 -29.61 -0.04 -12.72
N ILE A 550 -30.45 0.82 -13.30
CA ILE A 550 -31.51 0.38 -14.22
C ILE A 550 -30.90 -0.22 -15.49
N ALA A 551 -29.86 0.39 -16.05
CA ALA A 551 -29.15 -0.13 -17.22
C ALA A 551 -28.50 -1.49 -16.92
N GLN A 552 -27.86 -1.64 -15.76
CA GLN A 552 -27.31 -2.92 -15.30
C GLN A 552 -28.39 -3.99 -15.16
N ALA A 553 -29.54 -3.67 -14.54
CA ALA A 553 -30.64 -4.62 -14.40
C ALA A 553 -31.21 -5.05 -15.76
N LYS A 554 -31.31 -4.13 -16.74
CA LYS A 554 -31.71 -4.46 -18.12
C LYS A 554 -30.70 -5.36 -18.82
N SER A 555 -29.40 -5.05 -18.70
CA SER A 555 -28.34 -5.85 -19.28
C SER A 555 -28.30 -7.26 -18.70
N GLU A 556 -28.59 -7.44 -17.41
CA GLU A 556 -28.70 -8.79 -16.80
C GLU A 556 -29.93 -9.55 -17.31
N ILE A 557 -31.05 -8.87 -17.59
CA ILE A 557 -32.20 -9.49 -18.27
C ILE A 557 -31.80 -9.95 -19.67
N GLU A 558 -31.19 -9.10 -20.50
CA GLU A 558 -30.73 -9.48 -21.84
C GLU A 558 -29.74 -10.66 -21.81
N LYS A 559 -28.81 -10.64 -20.84
CA LYS A 559 -27.84 -11.72 -20.62
C LYS A 559 -28.51 -13.04 -20.22
N THR A 560 -29.50 -12.99 -19.32
CA THR A 560 -30.25 -14.18 -18.90
C THR A 560 -31.20 -14.69 -20.00
N GLU A 561 -31.76 -13.81 -20.83
CA GLU A 561 -32.51 -14.19 -22.04
C GLU A 561 -31.63 -14.90 -23.06
N ALA A 562 -30.44 -14.37 -23.33
CA ALA A 562 -29.45 -15.03 -24.20
C ALA A 562 -28.97 -16.38 -23.60
N GLY A 563 -28.78 -16.43 -22.28
CA GLY A 563 -28.45 -17.66 -21.55
C GLY A 563 -29.53 -18.72 -21.70
N LEU A 564 -30.80 -18.35 -21.54
CA LEU A 564 -31.95 -19.23 -21.74
C LEU A 564 -32.07 -19.68 -23.21
N ALA A 565 -31.87 -18.79 -24.18
CA ALA A 565 -31.86 -19.16 -25.60
C ALA A 565 -30.77 -20.19 -25.91
N LYS A 566 -29.55 -19.98 -25.38
CA LYS A 566 -28.44 -20.92 -25.52
C LYS A 566 -28.72 -22.27 -24.85
N ALA A 567 -29.30 -22.26 -23.65
CA ALA A 567 -29.70 -23.49 -22.95
C ALA A 567 -30.77 -24.26 -23.75
N ASN A 568 -31.74 -23.56 -24.31
CA ASN A 568 -32.77 -24.15 -25.17
C ASN A 568 -32.21 -24.73 -26.47
N GLN A 569 -31.23 -24.07 -27.09
CA GLN A 569 -30.53 -24.62 -28.25
C GLN A 569 -29.78 -25.91 -27.89
N ALA A 570 -29.01 -25.90 -26.80
CA ALA A 570 -28.29 -27.09 -26.33
C ALA A 570 -29.28 -28.24 -26.03
N LEU A 571 -30.43 -27.93 -25.45
CA LEU A 571 -31.51 -28.90 -25.23
C LEU A 571 -32.06 -29.45 -26.55
N ALA A 572 -32.31 -28.61 -27.55
CA ALA A 572 -32.78 -29.05 -28.86
C ALA A 572 -31.77 -29.99 -29.54
N GLU A 573 -30.48 -29.65 -29.50
CA GLU A 573 -29.40 -30.49 -30.03
C GLU A 573 -29.26 -31.81 -29.27
N ALA A 574 -29.42 -31.79 -27.94
CA ALA A 574 -29.40 -33.00 -27.12
C ALA A 574 -30.60 -33.91 -27.45
N LYS A 575 -31.80 -33.33 -27.63
CA LYS A 575 -33.01 -34.05 -28.08
C LYS A 575 -32.81 -34.67 -29.46
N GLN A 576 -32.24 -33.94 -30.42
CA GLN A 576 -31.95 -34.47 -31.75
C GLN A 576 -30.94 -35.62 -31.71
N ARG A 577 -29.84 -35.47 -30.94
CA ARG A 577 -28.84 -36.54 -30.76
C ARG A 577 -29.43 -37.79 -30.11
N ALA A 578 -30.28 -37.61 -29.10
CA ALA A 578 -31.00 -38.71 -28.46
C ALA A 578 -31.95 -39.41 -29.45
N ALA A 579 -32.69 -38.65 -30.27
CA ALA A 579 -33.60 -39.19 -31.27
C ALA A 579 -32.88 -39.95 -32.40
N VAL A 580 -31.75 -39.43 -32.90
CA VAL A 580 -30.94 -40.11 -33.93
C VAL A 580 -30.38 -41.43 -33.41
N ARG A 581 -29.88 -41.47 -32.17
CA ARG A 581 -29.39 -42.71 -31.55
C ARG A 581 -30.51 -43.74 -31.38
N ALA A 582 -31.69 -43.31 -30.91
CA ALA A 582 -32.87 -44.17 -30.80
C ALA A 582 -33.33 -44.75 -32.15
N SER A 583 -33.14 -44.01 -33.26
CA SER A 583 -33.42 -44.52 -34.62
C SER A 583 -32.35 -45.50 -35.14
N GLN A 584 -31.08 -45.35 -34.75
CA GLN A 584 -29.99 -46.25 -35.15
C GLN A 584 -30.02 -47.59 -34.41
N ASP A 585 -30.43 -47.61 -33.14
CA ASP A 585 -30.63 -48.84 -32.37
C ASP A 585 -31.88 -49.63 -32.83
N GLY A 586 -32.75 -49.03 -33.65
CA GLY A 586 -33.98 -49.63 -34.18
C GLY A 586 -33.90 -50.21 -35.59
N THR A 587 -32.81 -50.03 -36.35
CA THR A 587 -32.69 -50.50 -37.74
C THR A 587 -31.43 -51.30 -38.01
N GLY A 588 -31.52 -52.62 -37.75
CA GLY A 588 -30.55 -53.64 -38.18
C GLY A 588 -31.22 -54.75 -38.99
N THR A 589 -31.68 -54.41 -40.20
CA THR A 589 -31.85 -55.23 -41.43
C THR A 589 -32.56 -56.60 -41.41
N GLN A 590 -33.76 -56.64 -42.01
CA GLN A 590 -34.30 -57.81 -42.73
C GLN A 590 -33.78 -57.82 -44.19
N GLY A 591 -33.34 -58.97 -44.72
CA GLY A 591 -33.06 -59.15 -46.16
C GLY A 591 -32.25 -60.39 -46.60
N SER A 592 -32.90 -61.57 -46.58
CA SER A 592 -32.71 -62.84 -47.34
C SER A 592 -31.31 -63.43 -47.65
N ILE A 593 -31.09 -64.72 -47.29
CA ILE A 593 -30.92 -65.90 -48.18
C ILE A 593 -31.05 -67.19 -47.33
N SER A 594 -31.57 -68.25 -47.96
CA SER A 594 -32.05 -69.53 -47.41
C SER A 594 -31.01 -70.58 -47.03
N ALA A 595 -31.43 -71.47 -46.13
CA ALA A 595 -31.13 -72.91 -46.00
C ALA A 595 -29.76 -73.38 -45.47
N ALA A 596 -29.72 -73.69 -44.16
CA ALA A 596 -29.15 -74.92 -43.58
C ALA A 596 -29.47 -75.00 -42.07
N SER A 597 -30.00 -76.12 -41.58
CA SER A 597 -29.83 -76.57 -40.17
C SER A 597 -28.37 -76.98 -39.95
N PRO A 598 -27.81 -77.15 -38.72
CA PRO A 598 -28.43 -77.33 -37.39
C PRO A 598 -27.71 -76.59 -36.23
N SER A 599 -28.24 -76.74 -35.00
CA SER A 599 -27.53 -76.81 -33.70
C SER A 599 -26.36 -75.86 -33.33
N GLN A 600 -26.46 -75.28 -32.12
CA GLN A 600 -25.44 -74.59 -31.31
C GLN A 600 -25.06 -73.15 -31.70
N LEU A 601 -25.55 -72.17 -30.93
CA LEU A 601 -24.77 -71.01 -30.48
C LEU A 601 -25.28 -70.50 -29.11
N VAL A 602 -24.64 -71.05 -28.08
CA VAL A 602 -24.28 -70.57 -26.73
C VAL A 602 -24.83 -69.21 -26.22
N GLU A 603 -25.31 -69.26 -24.96
CA GLU A 603 -25.59 -68.15 -24.04
C GLU A 603 -24.45 -67.12 -23.91
N SER A 604 -24.80 -65.82 -23.85
CA SER A 604 -24.00 -64.84 -23.10
C SER A 604 -24.90 -63.72 -22.56
N SER A 605 -25.54 -63.98 -21.42
CA SER A 605 -26.12 -62.92 -20.58
C SER A 605 -25.05 -62.51 -19.56
N VAL A 606 -24.37 -61.38 -19.81
CA VAL A 606 -23.31 -60.87 -18.91
C VAL A 606 -23.78 -59.62 -18.15
N GLY A 607 -25.08 -59.31 -18.17
CA GLY A 607 -25.64 -58.11 -17.51
C GLY A 607 -26.88 -58.36 -16.66
N VAL A 608 -27.05 -57.53 -15.62
CA VAL A 608 -28.23 -57.51 -14.73
C VAL A 608 -29.38 -56.80 -15.45
N SER A 609 -30.52 -57.46 -15.59
CA SER A 609 -31.69 -56.93 -16.29
C SER A 609 -32.55 -56.03 -15.40
N PHE A 610 -32.84 -54.81 -15.85
CA PHE A 610 -33.74 -53.92 -15.11
C PHE A 610 -35.12 -54.53 -14.90
N GLU A 611 -35.78 -54.96 -15.98
CA GLU A 611 -37.16 -55.48 -15.94
C GLU A 611 -37.28 -56.80 -15.14
N LYS A 612 -36.29 -57.68 -15.20
CA LYS A 612 -36.36 -59.00 -14.54
C LYS A 612 -35.84 -59.00 -13.11
N GLU A 613 -34.80 -58.22 -12.80
CA GLU A 613 -34.06 -58.35 -11.55
C GLU A 613 -34.15 -57.12 -10.65
N ILE A 614 -34.25 -55.91 -11.21
CA ILE A 614 -34.22 -54.66 -10.43
C ILE A 614 -35.62 -54.11 -10.16
N LYS A 615 -36.47 -54.05 -11.18
CA LYS A 615 -37.83 -53.52 -11.10
C LYS A 615 -38.67 -54.22 -10.03
N PRO A 616 -38.62 -55.55 -9.82
CA PRO A 616 -39.34 -56.20 -8.73
C PRO A 616 -38.92 -55.71 -7.34
N ILE A 617 -37.65 -55.32 -7.16
CA ILE A 617 -37.14 -54.76 -5.90
C ILE A 617 -37.77 -53.38 -5.65
N PHE A 618 -37.82 -52.52 -6.67
CA PHE A 618 -38.45 -51.20 -6.55
C PHE A 618 -39.98 -51.27 -6.48
N GLU A 619 -40.63 -52.20 -7.17
CA GLU A 619 -42.07 -52.45 -7.07
C GLU A 619 -42.49 -52.77 -5.63
N LYS A 620 -41.76 -53.69 -5.00
CA LYS A 620 -42.04 -54.12 -3.63
C LYS A 620 -41.78 -53.01 -2.59
N ASN A 621 -40.71 -52.23 -2.80
CA ASN A 621 -40.16 -51.39 -1.74
C ASN A 621 -40.33 -49.88 -1.96
N CYS A 622 -40.46 -49.39 -3.20
CA CYS A 622 -40.30 -47.97 -3.55
C CYS A 622 -41.45 -47.37 -4.39
N PHE A 623 -42.20 -48.17 -5.16
CA PHE A 623 -43.22 -47.67 -6.10
C PHE A 623 -44.42 -46.98 -5.43
N PHE A 624 -44.64 -47.23 -4.14
CA PHE A 624 -45.70 -46.55 -3.40
C PHE A 624 -45.53 -45.02 -3.39
N CYS A 625 -44.30 -44.51 -3.53
CA CYS A 625 -44.01 -43.08 -3.71
C CYS A 625 -43.43 -42.76 -5.10
N HIS A 626 -42.57 -43.63 -5.66
CA HIS A 626 -41.79 -43.31 -6.86
C HIS A 626 -42.28 -43.97 -8.16
N LYS A 627 -43.59 -44.12 -8.36
CA LYS A 627 -44.17 -44.65 -9.60
C LYS A 627 -44.76 -43.51 -10.46
N SER A 628 -44.71 -43.65 -11.78
CA SER A 628 -45.39 -42.74 -12.71
C SER A 628 -46.86 -42.58 -12.34
N GLY A 629 -47.30 -41.34 -12.15
CA GLY A 629 -48.68 -41.00 -11.77
C GLY A 629 -48.92 -40.79 -10.26
N ASN A 630 -47.97 -41.15 -9.39
CA ASN A 630 -47.98 -40.69 -8.00
C ASN A 630 -47.29 -39.32 -7.91
N ILE A 631 -48.02 -38.30 -7.45
CA ILE A 631 -47.53 -36.92 -7.39
C ILE A 631 -46.59 -36.79 -6.19
N ASP A 632 -45.30 -37.03 -6.42
CA ASP A 632 -44.26 -36.98 -5.40
C ASP A 632 -43.50 -35.64 -5.40
N LYS A 633 -43.16 -35.12 -4.21
CA LYS A 633 -42.49 -33.81 -4.04
C LYS A 633 -41.07 -33.74 -4.59
N SER A 634 -40.45 -34.89 -4.91
CA SER A 634 -39.04 -35.02 -5.35
C SER A 634 -38.87 -35.07 -6.87
N GLY A 635 -39.94 -35.45 -7.60
CA GLY A 635 -39.92 -35.68 -9.04
C GLY A 635 -39.14 -36.92 -9.50
N LEU A 636 -38.72 -37.82 -8.60
CA LEU A 636 -38.01 -39.07 -8.93
C LEU A 636 -38.99 -40.21 -9.24
N VAL A 637 -38.79 -40.87 -10.39
CA VAL A 637 -39.62 -41.99 -10.86
C VAL A 637 -38.76 -43.24 -11.11
N LEU A 638 -39.11 -44.36 -10.47
CA LEU A 638 -38.30 -45.58 -10.43
C LEU A 638 -38.85 -46.75 -11.28
N ASP A 639 -39.85 -46.53 -12.13
CA ASP A 639 -40.57 -47.60 -12.83
C ASP A 639 -40.03 -48.02 -14.20
N SER A 640 -39.05 -47.28 -14.72
CA SER A 640 -38.25 -47.64 -15.89
C SER A 640 -36.77 -47.34 -15.65
N SER A 641 -35.87 -48.04 -16.36
CA SER A 641 -34.44 -47.73 -16.31
C SER A 641 -34.13 -46.30 -16.74
N GLU A 642 -34.88 -45.80 -17.71
CA GLU A 642 -34.75 -44.46 -18.27
C GLU A 642 -35.14 -43.40 -17.25
N THR A 643 -36.25 -43.55 -16.53
CA THR A 643 -36.68 -42.60 -15.49
C THR A 643 -35.77 -42.58 -14.27
N ILE A 644 -35.18 -43.73 -13.91
CA ILE A 644 -34.21 -43.83 -12.81
C ILE A 644 -32.92 -43.09 -13.14
N LEU A 645 -32.44 -43.26 -14.38
CA LEU A 645 -31.29 -42.52 -14.90
C LEU A 645 -31.59 -41.02 -15.04
N LEU A 646 -32.85 -40.68 -15.36
CA LEU A 646 -33.39 -39.32 -15.33
C LEU A 646 -33.26 -38.65 -13.96
N GLY A 647 -33.37 -39.44 -12.88
CA GLY A 647 -33.32 -38.90 -11.53
C GLY A 647 -34.53 -38.01 -11.19
N GLY A 648 -34.42 -37.25 -10.11
CA GLY A 648 -35.50 -36.37 -9.66
C GLY A 648 -35.34 -34.94 -10.19
N ARG A 649 -36.44 -34.31 -10.62
CA ARG A 649 -36.46 -32.90 -11.10
C ARG A 649 -35.85 -31.90 -10.10
N LEU A 650 -35.85 -32.20 -8.80
CA LEU A 650 -35.37 -31.30 -7.74
C LEU A 650 -34.06 -31.74 -7.06
N HIS A 651 -33.56 -32.95 -7.33
CA HIS A 651 -32.43 -33.54 -6.60
C HIS A 651 -31.32 -34.11 -7.50
N GLY A 652 -31.44 -33.95 -8.82
CA GLY A 652 -30.47 -34.46 -9.78
C GLY A 652 -30.55 -35.98 -9.99
N PRO A 653 -29.50 -36.61 -10.54
CA PRO A 653 -29.50 -38.02 -10.89
C PRO A 653 -29.55 -38.90 -9.64
N ALA A 654 -30.47 -39.86 -9.62
CA ALA A 654 -30.50 -40.86 -8.56
C ALA A 654 -29.35 -41.88 -8.70
N VAL A 655 -28.85 -42.04 -9.93
CA VAL A 655 -27.83 -43.02 -10.31
C VAL A 655 -26.66 -42.31 -10.99
N ILE A 656 -25.44 -42.66 -10.60
CA ILE A 656 -24.20 -42.25 -11.27
C ILE A 656 -23.65 -43.49 -11.97
N PRO A 657 -23.67 -43.55 -13.32
CA PRO A 657 -23.11 -44.66 -14.08
C PRO A 657 -21.70 -45.05 -13.62
N ARG A 658 -21.40 -46.36 -13.54
CA ARG A 658 -20.09 -46.90 -13.10
C ARG A 658 -19.65 -46.57 -11.68
N LYS A 659 -20.47 -45.85 -10.91
CA LYS A 659 -20.18 -45.40 -9.54
C LYS A 659 -21.34 -45.69 -8.60
N SER A 660 -21.78 -46.95 -8.55
CA SER A 660 -22.86 -47.40 -7.65
C SER A 660 -22.65 -46.97 -6.20
N GLY A 661 -21.43 -47.11 -5.67
CA GLY A 661 -21.09 -46.71 -4.30
C GLY A 661 -21.19 -45.20 -4.00
N LYS A 662 -21.26 -44.34 -5.02
CA LYS A 662 -21.48 -42.88 -4.87
C LYS A 662 -22.87 -42.44 -5.33
N SER A 663 -23.65 -43.34 -5.92
CA SER A 663 -24.97 -43.04 -6.45
C SER A 663 -25.93 -42.68 -5.33
N PRO A 664 -26.61 -41.51 -5.38
CA PRO A 664 -27.53 -41.08 -4.32
C PRO A 664 -28.56 -42.15 -3.94
N LEU A 665 -29.08 -42.90 -4.91
CA LEU A 665 -29.99 -44.02 -4.69
C LEU A 665 -29.42 -45.06 -3.72
N ILE A 666 -28.18 -45.52 -3.92
CA ILE A 666 -27.53 -46.50 -3.05
C ILE A 666 -27.27 -45.91 -1.65
N LEU A 667 -26.81 -44.66 -1.59
CA LEU A 667 -26.54 -43.98 -0.32
C LEU A 667 -27.81 -43.83 0.55
N TYR A 668 -28.95 -43.52 -0.07
CA TYR A 668 -30.24 -43.46 0.63
C TYR A 668 -30.75 -44.84 1.05
N LEU A 669 -30.53 -45.88 0.24
CA LEU A 669 -30.92 -47.26 0.56
C LEU A 669 -30.11 -47.82 1.75
N ARG A 670 -28.81 -47.54 1.81
CA ARG A 670 -27.92 -47.91 2.93
C ARG A 670 -28.10 -47.06 4.18
N GLY A 671 -28.77 -45.91 4.07
CA GLY A 671 -28.95 -44.96 5.16
C GLY A 671 -27.74 -44.10 5.46
N GLU A 672 -26.75 -44.11 4.57
CA GLU A 672 -25.60 -43.20 4.57
C GLU A 672 -26.05 -41.76 4.28
N LYS A 673 -27.16 -41.57 3.52
CA LYS A 673 -27.91 -40.31 3.45
C LYS A 673 -29.28 -40.41 4.12
N LYS A 674 -29.70 -39.34 4.78
CA LYS A 674 -30.98 -39.25 5.50
C LYS A 674 -32.02 -38.41 4.73
N PRO A 675 -33.31 -38.80 4.76
CA PRO A 675 -33.85 -39.98 5.44
C PRO A 675 -33.52 -41.29 4.70
N ARG A 676 -33.25 -42.38 5.43
CA ARG A 676 -33.00 -43.71 4.85
C ARG A 676 -34.26 -44.19 4.11
N MET A 677 -34.08 -44.62 2.87
CA MET A 677 -35.14 -45.16 2.03
C MET A 677 -35.19 -46.70 2.09
N PRO A 678 -36.37 -47.33 2.01
CA PRO A 678 -37.69 -46.70 1.91
C PRO A 678 -38.17 -46.14 3.26
N LEU A 679 -38.74 -44.93 3.23
CA LEU A 679 -39.13 -44.18 4.44
C LEU A 679 -40.16 -44.96 5.27
N GLY A 680 -39.87 -45.15 6.57
CA GLY A 680 -40.80 -45.81 7.51
C GLY A 680 -41.07 -47.30 7.23
N ARG A 681 -40.28 -47.96 6.38
CA ARG A 681 -40.39 -49.40 6.04
C ARG A 681 -39.10 -50.17 6.36
N PRO A 682 -39.10 -51.50 6.39
CA PRO A 682 -37.86 -52.28 6.54
C PRO A 682 -36.80 -51.93 5.48
N PRO A 683 -35.49 -52.04 5.80
CA PRO A 683 -34.43 -51.84 4.83
C PRO A 683 -34.44 -52.88 3.71
N ILE A 684 -34.04 -52.45 2.51
CA ILE A 684 -33.72 -53.36 1.41
C ILE A 684 -32.48 -54.16 1.81
N SER A 685 -32.43 -55.46 1.50
CA SER A 685 -31.32 -56.31 1.93
C SER A 685 -30.01 -55.90 1.24
N GLU A 686 -28.86 -56.16 1.86
CA GLU A 686 -27.55 -55.83 1.28
C GLU A 686 -27.31 -56.53 -0.06
N GLU A 687 -27.83 -57.75 -0.25
CA GLU A 687 -27.76 -58.47 -1.53
C GLU A 687 -28.56 -57.76 -2.63
N GLN A 688 -29.74 -57.23 -2.28
CA GLN A 688 -30.58 -56.46 -3.19
C GLN A 688 -29.95 -55.11 -3.53
N ILE A 689 -29.33 -54.43 -2.55
CA ILE A 689 -28.58 -53.19 -2.77
C ILE A 689 -27.35 -53.45 -3.66
N ALA A 690 -26.63 -54.54 -3.43
CA ALA A 690 -25.50 -54.95 -4.25
C ALA A 690 -25.91 -55.28 -5.70
N LEU A 691 -27.08 -55.88 -5.89
CA LEU A 691 -27.64 -56.17 -7.21
C LEU A 691 -28.01 -54.87 -7.97
N ILE A 692 -28.66 -53.92 -7.29
CA ILE A 692 -28.90 -52.57 -7.82
C ILE A 692 -27.57 -51.89 -8.15
N GLY A 693 -26.55 -52.04 -7.31
CA GLY A 693 -25.22 -51.50 -7.56
C GLY A 693 -24.55 -52.07 -8.82
N LYS A 694 -24.58 -53.40 -8.98
CA LYS A 694 -24.08 -54.06 -10.21
C LYS A 694 -24.83 -53.60 -11.45
N TRP A 695 -26.14 -53.38 -11.35
CA TRP A 695 -26.93 -52.82 -12.45
C TRP A 695 -26.51 -51.39 -12.81
N ILE A 696 -26.30 -50.54 -11.82
CA ILE A 696 -25.79 -49.17 -12.00
C ILE A 696 -24.41 -49.16 -12.68
N ASP A 697 -23.54 -50.09 -12.30
CA ASP A 697 -22.17 -50.14 -12.82
C ASP A 697 -22.07 -50.68 -14.26
N GLN A 698 -23.18 -51.11 -14.87
CA GLN A 698 -23.22 -51.53 -16.27
C GLN A 698 -23.46 -50.39 -17.26
N PHE A 699 -23.94 -49.24 -16.79
CA PHE A 699 -24.19 -48.10 -17.67
C PHE A 699 -22.89 -47.53 -18.25
N PRO A 700 -22.82 -47.22 -19.56
CA PRO A 700 -21.69 -46.51 -20.15
C PRO A 700 -21.71 -45.02 -19.74
N GLU A 701 -20.53 -44.40 -19.60
CA GLU A 701 -20.37 -43.02 -19.09
C GLU A 701 -20.92 -41.94 -20.06
N ASP A 702 -21.18 -42.27 -21.32
CA ASP A 702 -21.46 -41.35 -22.43
C ASP A 702 -22.91 -41.43 -22.98
N GLN A 703 -23.90 -41.76 -22.15
CA GLN A 703 -25.28 -41.88 -22.64
C GLN A 703 -25.90 -40.53 -23.10
N PRO A 704 -26.53 -40.48 -24.30
CA PRO A 704 -27.30 -39.33 -24.78
C PRO A 704 -28.40 -38.84 -23.81
N GLY A 705 -28.97 -39.74 -23.00
CA GLY A 705 -29.96 -39.39 -21.98
C GLY A 705 -29.40 -38.50 -20.86
N LEU A 706 -28.14 -38.68 -20.45
CA LEU A 706 -27.48 -37.83 -19.45
C LEU A 706 -27.19 -36.43 -19.98
N VAL A 707 -26.85 -36.33 -21.27
CA VAL A 707 -26.66 -35.04 -21.95
C VAL A 707 -27.99 -34.29 -22.09
N LEU A 708 -29.07 -35.01 -22.41
CA LEU A 708 -30.43 -34.46 -22.44
C LEU A 708 -30.84 -33.90 -21.07
N LEU A 709 -30.66 -34.68 -20.01
CA LEU A 709 -30.94 -34.27 -18.62
C LEU A 709 -30.17 -33.03 -18.17
N LYS A 710 -28.86 -33.00 -18.42
CA LYS A 710 -28.03 -31.83 -18.10
C LYS A 710 -28.52 -30.59 -18.86
N SER A 711 -28.98 -30.77 -20.09
CA SER A 711 -29.54 -29.68 -20.89
C SER A 711 -30.91 -29.22 -20.39
N GLU A 712 -31.79 -30.14 -19.95
CA GLU A 712 -33.08 -29.81 -19.33
C GLU A 712 -32.91 -29.07 -18.00
N ALA A 713 -32.00 -29.54 -17.15
CA ALA A 713 -31.66 -28.88 -15.89
C ALA A 713 -31.06 -27.48 -16.13
N ALA A 714 -30.21 -27.32 -17.15
CA ALA A 714 -29.66 -26.03 -17.52
C ALA A 714 -30.74 -25.05 -18.02
N VAL A 715 -31.75 -25.52 -18.78
CA VAL A 715 -32.90 -24.69 -19.17
C VAL A 715 -33.71 -24.28 -17.94
N ALA A 716 -34.03 -25.21 -17.04
CA ALA A 716 -34.79 -24.91 -15.83
C ALA A 716 -34.08 -23.87 -14.94
N LEU A 717 -32.74 -23.96 -14.79
CA LEU A 717 -31.97 -22.93 -14.10
C LEU A 717 -32.03 -21.59 -14.83
N ALA A 718 -31.82 -21.58 -16.16
CA ALA A 718 -31.87 -20.35 -16.95
C ALA A 718 -33.25 -19.67 -16.93
N GLU A 719 -34.36 -20.43 -16.84
CA GLU A 719 -35.70 -19.90 -16.64
C GLU A 719 -35.85 -19.20 -15.28
N LYS A 720 -35.31 -19.81 -14.21
CA LYS A 720 -35.31 -19.20 -12.86
C LYS A 720 -34.42 -17.96 -12.80
N GLU A 721 -33.25 -17.99 -13.44
CA GLU A 721 -32.35 -16.83 -13.58
C GLU A 721 -33.07 -15.67 -14.28
N LEU A 722 -33.75 -15.93 -15.39
CA LEU A 722 -34.51 -14.91 -16.12
C LEU A 722 -35.68 -14.38 -15.29
N ALA A 723 -36.42 -15.26 -14.61
CA ALA A 723 -37.54 -14.86 -13.75
C ALA A 723 -37.07 -13.95 -12.60
N ALA A 724 -35.96 -14.31 -11.94
CA ALA A 724 -35.34 -13.49 -10.90
C ALA A 724 -34.87 -12.14 -11.46
N ALA A 725 -34.14 -12.13 -12.59
CA ALA A 725 -33.66 -10.91 -13.24
C ALA A 725 -34.82 -9.95 -13.64
N ARG A 726 -35.91 -10.50 -14.22
CA ARG A 726 -37.10 -9.74 -14.60
C ARG A 726 -37.83 -9.12 -13.40
N ALA A 727 -37.79 -9.76 -12.23
CA ALA A 727 -38.41 -9.24 -11.01
C ALA A 727 -37.57 -8.14 -10.32
N VAL A 728 -36.24 -8.17 -10.47
CA VAL A 728 -35.34 -7.16 -9.90
C VAL A 728 -35.61 -5.76 -10.46
N LEU A 729 -35.84 -5.63 -11.78
CA LEU A 729 -36.04 -4.34 -12.43
C LEU A 729 -37.25 -3.53 -11.88
N PRO A 730 -38.49 -4.07 -11.81
CA PRO A 730 -39.62 -3.35 -11.24
C PRO A 730 -39.45 -3.11 -9.74
N ALA A 731 -38.82 -4.02 -8.99
CA ALA A 731 -38.51 -3.82 -7.58
C ALA A 731 -37.55 -2.65 -7.34
N LEU A 732 -36.46 -2.58 -8.13
CA LEU A 732 -35.51 -1.47 -8.11
C LEU A 732 -36.19 -0.15 -8.46
N LYS A 733 -36.99 -0.12 -9.54
CA LYS A 733 -37.75 1.09 -9.93
C LYS A 733 -38.69 1.57 -8.83
N ALA A 734 -39.43 0.66 -8.20
CA ALA A 734 -40.34 1.01 -7.11
C ALA A 734 -39.58 1.61 -5.90
N ARG A 735 -38.42 1.03 -5.55
CA ARG A 735 -37.53 1.57 -4.50
C ARG A 735 -36.99 2.96 -4.85
N ILE A 736 -36.56 3.18 -6.09
CA ILE A 736 -36.11 4.51 -6.57
C ILE A 736 -37.21 5.56 -6.40
N VAL A 737 -38.43 5.26 -6.85
CA VAL A 737 -39.56 6.18 -6.73
C VAL A 737 -39.92 6.44 -5.27
N ALA A 738 -39.91 5.41 -4.42
CA ALA A 738 -40.15 5.57 -2.98
C ALA A 738 -39.09 6.45 -2.30
N GLU A 739 -37.82 6.31 -2.66
CA GLU A 739 -36.74 7.16 -2.12
C GLU A 739 -36.82 8.59 -2.60
N GLN A 740 -37.11 8.81 -3.89
CA GLN A 740 -37.33 10.16 -4.44
C GLN A 740 -38.48 10.86 -3.72
N ALA A 741 -39.57 10.15 -3.45
CA ALA A 741 -40.71 10.67 -2.69
C ALA A 741 -40.35 10.96 -1.22
N LYS A 742 -39.61 10.04 -0.57
CA LYS A 742 -39.17 10.18 0.83
C LYS A 742 -38.22 11.35 1.06
N TYR A 743 -37.28 11.58 0.13
CA TYR A 743 -36.26 12.61 0.26
C TYR A 743 -36.56 13.88 -0.57
N ALA A 744 -37.75 13.99 -1.15
CA ALA A 744 -38.25 15.25 -1.69
C ALA A 744 -38.28 16.32 -0.58
N ASN A 745 -38.15 17.59 -0.96
CA ASN A 745 -38.22 18.70 -0.02
C ASN A 745 -39.31 19.70 -0.45
N PRO A 746 -40.49 19.71 0.19
CA PRO A 746 -40.92 18.80 1.27
C PRO A 746 -41.15 17.35 0.77
N PRO A 747 -41.20 16.34 1.68
CA PRO A 747 -41.49 14.96 1.30
C PRO A 747 -42.84 14.83 0.59
N ASP A 748 -42.92 13.94 -0.40
CA ASP A 748 -44.16 13.72 -1.17
C ASP A 748 -45.27 13.17 -0.26
N PRO A 749 -46.51 13.71 -0.31
CA PRO A 749 -47.64 13.18 0.45
C PRO A 749 -47.90 11.68 0.24
N ASN A 750 -47.51 11.12 -0.92
CA ASN A 750 -47.67 9.70 -1.26
C ASN A 750 -46.45 8.84 -0.89
N ALA A 751 -45.44 9.38 -0.19
CA ALA A 751 -44.20 8.66 0.10
C ALA A 751 -44.43 7.29 0.77
N GLU A 752 -45.40 7.21 1.70
CA GLU A 752 -45.72 5.94 2.37
C GLU A 752 -46.41 4.93 1.43
N ALA A 753 -47.32 5.38 0.56
CA ALA A 753 -47.93 4.51 -0.44
C ALA A 753 -46.90 3.96 -1.44
N LEU A 754 -45.95 4.80 -1.86
CA LEU A 754 -44.83 4.40 -2.72
C LEU A 754 -43.87 3.44 -2.00
N ALA A 755 -43.61 3.67 -0.71
CA ALA A 755 -42.84 2.74 0.13
C ALA A 755 -43.53 1.37 0.25
N GLN A 756 -44.86 1.31 0.38
CA GLN A 756 -45.62 0.06 0.38
C GLN A 756 -45.46 -0.71 -0.93
N ALA A 757 -45.56 -0.01 -2.07
CA ALA A 757 -45.33 -0.60 -3.38
C ALA A 757 -43.90 -1.15 -3.54
N ALA A 758 -42.89 -0.39 -3.08
CA ALA A 758 -41.49 -0.82 -3.08
C ALA A 758 -41.26 -2.08 -2.24
N ARG A 759 -41.78 -2.10 -1.02
CA ARG A 759 -41.70 -3.27 -0.12
C ARG A 759 -42.32 -4.52 -0.74
N LYS A 760 -43.49 -4.39 -1.39
CA LYS A 760 -44.16 -5.52 -2.06
C LYS A 760 -43.34 -6.04 -3.24
N ALA A 761 -42.86 -5.16 -4.10
CA ALA A 761 -42.08 -5.54 -5.27
C ALA A 761 -40.74 -6.18 -4.89
N GLU A 762 -40.07 -5.67 -3.85
CA GLU A 762 -38.83 -6.24 -3.32
C GLU A 762 -39.00 -7.66 -2.78
N ARG A 763 -40.04 -7.92 -1.98
CA ARG A 763 -40.32 -9.27 -1.47
C ARG A 763 -40.57 -10.27 -2.60
N GLN A 764 -41.28 -9.86 -3.65
CA GLN A 764 -41.51 -10.70 -4.82
C GLN A 764 -40.19 -11.03 -5.55
N ALA A 765 -39.30 -10.05 -5.69
CA ALA A 765 -37.98 -10.27 -6.30
C ALA A 765 -37.11 -11.21 -5.44
N HIS A 766 -37.15 -11.07 -4.11
CA HIS A 766 -36.42 -11.93 -3.19
C HIS A 766 -36.90 -13.39 -3.23
N LEU A 767 -38.21 -13.62 -3.38
CA LEU A 767 -38.76 -14.97 -3.58
C LEU A 767 -38.14 -15.63 -4.82
N LEU A 768 -38.24 -14.98 -5.98
CA LEU A 768 -37.75 -15.53 -7.24
C LEU A 768 -36.23 -15.72 -7.23
N LYS A 769 -35.51 -14.84 -6.54
CA LYS A 769 -34.07 -14.99 -6.32
C LYS A 769 -33.75 -16.20 -5.42
N GLY A 770 -34.52 -16.41 -4.35
CA GLY A 770 -34.38 -17.60 -3.50
C GLY A 770 -34.64 -18.91 -4.25
N GLU A 771 -35.61 -18.94 -5.17
CA GLU A 771 -35.89 -20.10 -6.02
C GLU A 771 -34.72 -20.39 -6.98
N GLU A 772 -34.16 -19.34 -7.60
CA GLU A 772 -32.97 -19.43 -8.45
C GLU A 772 -31.75 -19.94 -7.67
N ASP A 773 -31.45 -19.34 -6.51
CA ASP A 773 -30.27 -19.67 -5.72
C ASP A 773 -30.31 -21.11 -5.19
N LEU A 774 -31.50 -21.59 -4.78
CA LEU A 774 -31.69 -22.99 -4.39
C LEU A 774 -31.43 -23.93 -5.56
N LEU A 775 -32.01 -23.66 -6.73
CA LEU A 775 -31.84 -24.52 -7.91
C LEU A 775 -30.38 -24.53 -8.39
N ARG A 776 -29.70 -23.38 -8.35
CA ARG A 776 -28.26 -23.27 -8.67
C ARG A 776 -27.40 -24.07 -7.71
N ALA A 777 -27.65 -23.95 -6.39
CA ALA A 777 -26.89 -24.69 -5.38
C ALA A 777 -27.07 -26.20 -5.55
N GLN A 778 -28.31 -26.64 -5.85
CA GLN A 778 -28.62 -28.04 -6.13
C GLN A 778 -27.86 -28.54 -7.37
N GLN A 779 -27.89 -27.79 -8.47
CA GLN A 779 -27.18 -28.17 -9.69
C GLN A 779 -25.66 -28.26 -9.48
N GLN A 780 -25.05 -27.30 -8.77
CA GLN A 780 -23.61 -27.32 -8.46
C GLN A 780 -23.20 -28.53 -7.60
N LEU A 781 -24.06 -28.95 -6.67
CA LEU A 781 -23.84 -30.15 -5.87
C LEU A 781 -23.95 -31.40 -6.75
N THR A 782 -25.00 -31.49 -7.56
CA THR A 782 -25.23 -32.58 -8.51
C THR A 782 -24.07 -32.76 -9.50
N GLU A 783 -23.60 -31.68 -10.11
CA GLU A 783 -22.46 -31.70 -11.03
C GLU A 783 -21.19 -32.22 -10.37
N ALA A 784 -20.91 -31.79 -9.13
CA ALA A 784 -19.77 -32.27 -8.34
C ALA A 784 -19.81 -33.78 -8.15
N LEU A 785 -20.95 -34.27 -7.66
CA LEU A 785 -21.16 -35.69 -7.35
C LEU A 785 -21.05 -36.55 -8.62
N SER A 786 -21.50 -36.02 -9.76
CA SER A 786 -21.45 -36.70 -11.06
C SER A 786 -20.08 -36.64 -11.78
N SER A 787 -19.08 -35.92 -11.24
CA SER A 787 -17.77 -35.75 -11.88
C SER A 787 -16.95 -37.05 -11.91
N THR A 788 -16.17 -37.25 -12.97
CA THR A 788 -15.19 -38.36 -13.07
C THR A 788 -13.98 -38.12 -12.16
N ILE A 789 -13.66 -36.87 -11.86
CA ILE A 789 -12.55 -36.44 -10.99
C ILE A 789 -12.95 -36.65 -9.51
N PRO A 790 -12.12 -37.30 -8.67
CA PRO A 790 -12.38 -37.42 -7.25
C PRO A 790 -12.54 -36.03 -6.60
N THR A 791 -13.73 -35.73 -6.08
CA THR A 791 -13.98 -34.56 -5.25
C THR A 791 -13.53 -34.82 -3.82
N ASP A 792 -12.99 -33.79 -3.15
CA ASP A 792 -12.70 -33.82 -1.71
C ASP A 792 -14.04 -33.86 -0.94
N GLU A 793 -14.19 -34.83 -0.04
CA GLU A 793 -15.38 -35.01 0.80
C GLU A 793 -15.74 -33.72 1.56
N LYS A 794 -14.75 -32.93 1.95
CA LYS A 794 -14.97 -31.61 2.57
C LYS A 794 -15.60 -30.61 1.61
N ALA A 795 -15.26 -30.65 0.32
CA ALA A 795 -15.83 -29.75 -0.68
C ALA A 795 -17.30 -30.09 -0.95
N ASP A 796 -17.68 -31.36 -0.92
CA ASP A 796 -19.07 -31.80 -1.11
C ASP A 796 -19.93 -31.45 0.10
N GLN A 797 -19.42 -31.60 1.33
CA GLN A 797 -20.10 -31.11 2.54
C GLN A 797 -20.33 -29.59 2.51
N VAL A 798 -19.41 -28.81 1.95
CA VAL A 798 -19.59 -27.36 1.76
C VAL A 798 -20.72 -27.07 0.78
N ARG A 799 -20.84 -27.82 -0.32
CA ARG A 799 -21.93 -27.67 -1.29
C ARG A 799 -23.28 -28.07 -0.70
N GLU A 800 -23.35 -29.15 0.08
CA GLU A 800 -24.57 -29.55 0.80
C GLU A 800 -25.04 -28.47 1.78
N LYS A 801 -24.11 -27.87 2.54
CA LYS A 801 -24.42 -26.73 3.41
C LYS A 801 -24.96 -25.52 2.64
N LYS A 802 -24.46 -25.26 1.41
CA LYS A 802 -24.99 -24.18 0.56
C LYS A 802 -26.41 -24.44 0.11
N VAL A 803 -26.76 -25.68 -0.25
CA VAL A 803 -28.14 -26.06 -0.59
C VAL A 803 -29.07 -25.85 0.60
N GLU A 804 -28.66 -26.30 1.78
CA GLU A 804 -29.45 -26.12 3.00
C GLU A 804 -29.64 -24.64 3.36
N ALA A 805 -28.59 -23.82 3.21
CA ALA A 805 -28.68 -22.38 3.41
C ALA A 805 -29.66 -21.74 2.43
N ALA A 806 -29.54 -22.02 1.12
CA ALA A 806 -30.43 -21.48 0.10
C ALA A 806 -31.89 -21.91 0.31
N ARG A 807 -32.14 -23.14 0.81
CA ARG A 807 -33.49 -23.59 1.18
C ARG A 807 -34.07 -22.75 2.32
N LYS A 808 -33.29 -22.52 3.39
CA LYS A 808 -33.72 -21.69 4.51
C LYS A 808 -33.97 -20.24 4.09
N ASP A 809 -33.13 -19.70 3.20
CA ASP A 809 -33.31 -18.36 2.65
C ASP A 809 -34.61 -18.26 1.83
N LEU A 810 -34.93 -19.28 1.03
CA LEU A 810 -36.20 -19.36 0.31
C LEU A 810 -37.41 -19.47 1.26
N GLU A 811 -37.34 -20.32 2.29
CA GLU A 811 -38.39 -20.43 3.32
C GLU A 811 -38.62 -19.08 4.03
N ALA A 812 -37.55 -18.36 4.36
CA ALA A 812 -37.63 -17.03 4.92
C ALA A 812 -38.22 -16.00 3.95
N ALA A 813 -37.88 -16.08 2.66
CA ALA A 813 -38.45 -15.21 1.62
C ALA A 813 -39.96 -15.45 1.42
N VAL A 814 -40.39 -16.73 1.46
CA VAL A 814 -41.81 -17.11 1.43
C VAL A 814 -42.56 -16.58 2.64
N ALA A 815 -42.02 -16.78 3.85
CA ALA A 815 -42.62 -16.26 5.08
C ALA A 815 -42.76 -14.73 5.04
N ALA A 816 -41.74 -14.03 4.55
CA ALA A 816 -41.75 -12.57 4.44
C ALA A 816 -42.89 -12.04 3.53
N LEU A 817 -43.41 -12.80 2.57
CA LEU A 817 -44.54 -12.36 1.74
C LEU A 817 -45.83 -12.16 2.54
N ALA A 818 -46.01 -12.93 3.62
CA ALA A 818 -47.17 -12.85 4.50
C ALA A 818 -47.04 -11.75 5.58
N GLU A 819 -45.82 -11.28 5.84
CA GLU A 819 -45.54 -10.27 6.87
C GLU A 819 -45.34 -8.86 6.28
N ALA A 820 -46.05 -7.87 6.83
CA ALA A 820 -45.85 -6.48 6.48
C ALA A 820 -44.55 -5.95 7.11
N LYS A 821 -43.45 -5.93 6.36
CA LYS A 821 -42.23 -5.23 6.80
C LYS A 821 -42.49 -3.72 6.91
N GLU A 822 -41.90 -3.08 7.92
CA GLU A 822 -42.00 -1.63 8.12
C GLU A 822 -41.13 -0.83 7.14
N SER A 823 -40.08 -1.41 6.55
CA SER A 823 -39.16 -0.72 5.62
C SER A 823 -38.79 -1.56 4.40
N TYR A 824 -38.45 -0.87 3.30
CA TYR A 824 -37.77 -1.45 2.13
C TYR A 824 -36.26 -1.27 2.28
N THR A 825 -35.46 -2.10 1.58
CA THR A 825 -34.00 -1.94 1.61
C THR A 825 -33.60 -0.64 0.92
N PRO A 826 -32.83 0.26 1.56
CA PRO A 826 -32.27 1.43 0.88
C PRO A 826 -31.45 1.02 -0.34
N ILE A 827 -31.48 1.82 -1.42
CA ILE A 827 -30.63 1.58 -2.61
C ILE A 827 -29.15 1.59 -2.24
N GLY A 828 -28.79 2.47 -1.32
CA GLY A 828 -27.43 2.68 -0.87
C GLY A 828 -27.23 2.77 0.62
N LYS A 829 -26.00 3.05 1.02
CA LYS A 829 -25.66 3.34 2.41
C LYS A 829 -25.90 4.83 2.71
N LEU A 830 -26.49 5.11 3.88
CA LEU A 830 -26.58 6.46 4.43
C LEU A 830 -25.34 6.79 5.27
N TYR A 831 -24.97 8.06 5.24
CA TYR A 831 -23.85 8.67 5.95
C TYR A 831 -24.33 9.87 6.76
N PRO A 832 -23.48 10.46 7.63
CA PRO A 832 -23.86 11.63 8.42
C PRO A 832 -24.25 12.81 7.54
N LYS A 833 -25.27 13.58 7.97
CA LYS A 833 -25.81 14.74 7.25
C LYS A 833 -24.93 16.00 7.39
N SER A 834 -23.90 15.93 8.21
CA SER A 834 -22.95 17.02 8.44
C SER A 834 -21.55 16.46 8.66
N SER A 835 -20.53 17.22 8.25
CA SER A 835 -19.15 17.01 8.66
C SER A 835 -18.79 17.87 9.88
N THR A 836 -17.78 17.49 10.65
CA THR A 836 -17.35 18.28 11.82
C THR A 836 -16.66 19.58 11.43
N GLY A 837 -16.16 19.69 10.19
CA GLY A 837 -15.41 20.84 9.66
C GLY A 837 -13.99 20.96 10.22
N ARG A 838 -13.55 19.98 11.02
CA ARG A 838 -12.20 19.94 11.59
C ARG A 838 -11.14 19.91 10.50
N ARG A 839 -11.32 19.07 9.48
CA ARG A 839 -10.37 18.93 8.38
C ARG A 839 -10.31 20.18 7.52
N LEU A 840 -11.44 20.80 7.18
CA LEU A 840 -11.46 22.08 6.48
C LEU A 840 -10.75 23.19 7.26
N ALA A 841 -10.99 23.28 8.57
CA ALA A 841 -10.33 24.28 9.40
C ALA A 841 -8.80 24.12 9.42
N LEU A 842 -8.30 22.88 9.56
CA LEU A 842 -6.88 22.57 9.45
C LEU A 842 -6.33 22.91 8.05
N ALA A 843 -7.05 22.50 7.00
CA ALA A 843 -6.60 22.70 5.62
C ALA A 843 -6.51 24.18 5.26
N ASN A 844 -7.47 24.99 5.70
CA ASN A 844 -7.44 26.44 5.55
C ASN A 844 -6.26 27.08 6.28
N TRP A 845 -5.87 26.56 7.45
CA TRP A 845 -4.69 27.04 8.17
C TRP A 845 -3.37 26.67 7.48
N ILE A 846 -3.24 25.43 6.97
CA ILE A 846 -2.05 25.01 6.20
C ILE A 846 -1.92 25.85 4.93
N ALA A 847 -3.02 26.09 4.22
CA ALA A 847 -3.07 26.85 2.98
C ALA A 847 -3.05 28.39 3.19
N ASN A 848 -2.95 28.87 4.44
CA ASN A 848 -2.97 30.30 4.74
C ASN A 848 -1.63 30.96 4.39
N LYS A 849 -1.67 32.22 3.91
CA LYS A 849 -0.47 33.04 3.68
C LYS A 849 0.28 33.40 4.97
N GLU A 850 -0.40 33.34 6.10
CA GLU A 850 0.15 33.49 7.45
C GLU A 850 0.69 32.15 8.02
N ASN A 851 0.74 31.08 7.23
CA ASN A 851 1.46 29.88 7.61
C ASN A 851 2.97 30.08 7.33
N PRO A 852 3.87 29.84 8.31
CA PRO A 852 5.29 30.11 8.12
C PRO A 852 6.01 29.11 7.19
N LEU A 853 5.45 27.93 6.94
CA LEU A 853 6.17 26.82 6.32
C LEU A 853 5.66 26.39 4.96
N SER A 854 4.35 26.37 4.73
CA SER A 854 3.79 25.70 3.54
C SER A 854 4.32 26.22 2.21
N ALA A 855 4.46 27.54 2.05
CA ALA A 855 5.06 28.11 0.85
C ALA A 855 6.56 27.79 0.73
N ARG A 856 7.32 27.87 1.84
CA ARG A 856 8.77 27.59 1.85
C ARG A 856 9.06 26.12 1.53
N VAL A 857 8.29 25.20 2.09
CA VAL A 857 8.41 23.76 1.85
C VAL A 857 8.14 23.46 0.37
N ALA A 858 7.07 24.03 -0.19
CA ALA A 858 6.75 23.85 -1.60
C ALA A 858 7.83 24.39 -2.54
N VAL A 859 8.31 25.61 -2.29
CA VAL A 859 9.42 26.23 -3.02
C VAL A 859 10.68 25.37 -2.94
N ASN A 860 11.01 24.85 -1.76
CA ASN A 860 12.20 24.04 -1.55
C ASN A 860 12.17 22.74 -2.38
N HIS A 861 11.01 22.09 -2.48
CA HIS A 861 10.82 20.91 -3.33
C HIS A 861 10.92 21.24 -4.83
N MET A 862 10.30 22.32 -5.27
CA MET A 862 10.42 22.77 -6.67
C MET A 862 11.85 23.15 -7.03
N TRP A 863 12.56 23.83 -6.12
CA TRP A 863 13.97 24.19 -6.27
C TRP A 863 14.87 22.95 -6.36
N LEU A 864 14.71 22.01 -5.43
CA LEU A 864 15.43 20.73 -5.44
C LEU A 864 15.34 20.04 -6.80
N ARG A 865 14.14 19.98 -7.37
CA ARG A 865 13.87 19.29 -8.64
C ARG A 865 14.47 20.00 -9.85
N HIS A 866 14.79 21.30 -9.78
CA HIS A 866 15.47 22.02 -10.87
C HIS A 866 16.98 22.09 -10.68
N PHE A 867 17.46 22.31 -9.46
CA PHE A 867 18.87 22.59 -9.17
C PHE A 867 19.62 21.39 -8.57
N GLY A 868 18.96 20.27 -8.27
CA GLY A 868 19.55 19.04 -7.73
C GLY A 868 19.92 19.07 -6.27
N LYS A 869 19.89 20.25 -5.64
CA LYS A 869 20.09 20.44 -4.21
C LYS A 869 19.01 21.38 -3.69
N PRO A 870 18.44 21.11 -2.51
CA PRO A 870 17.42 21.97 -1.93
C PRO A 870 18.07 23.23 -1.32
N LEU A 871 17.29 24.29 -1.11
CA LEU A 871 17.72 25.45 -0.33
C LEU A 871 17.86 25.09 1.15
N VAL A 872 16.91 24.33 1.68
CA VAL A 872 16.93 23.75 3.03
C VAL A 872 17.32 22.27 2.90
N PRO A 873 18.52 21.86 3.35
CA PRO A 873 19.01 20.49 3.18
C PRO A 873 18.11 19.42 3.79
N THR A 874 17.43 19.73 4.90
CA THR A 874 16.53 18.82 5.60
C THR A 874 15.10 19.05 5.11
N VAL A 875 14.77 18.47 3.95
CA VAL A 875 13.49 18.68 3.24
C VAL A 875 12.22 18.37 4.06
N VAL A 876 12.32 17.62 5.16
CA VAL A 876 11.21 17.28 6.09
C VAL A 876 11.31 17.83 7.48
N ASN A 877 12.40 18.52 7.77
CA ASN A 877 12.63 19.02 9.10
C ASN A 877 13.23 20.40 8.97
N PHE A 878 12.36 21.40 8.91
CA PHE A 878 12.69 22.81 8.92
C PHE A 878 12.83 23.31 10.36
N GLY A 879 12.41 22.52 11.36
CA GLY A 879 12.43 22.87 12.77
C GLY A 879 13.84 22.96 13.37
N LEU A 880 13.93 22.92 14.71
CA LEU A 880 15.17 23.18 15.45
C LEU A 880 16.28 22.15 15.20
N ASN A 881 15.92 20.94 14.77
CA ASN A 881 16.89 19.91 14.37
C ASN A 881 17.20 19.92 12.87
N GLY A 882 16.56 20.82 12.12
CA GLY A 882 16.80 21.07 10.71
C GLY A 882 18.10 21.82 10.45
N LYS A 883 18.60 21.72 9.21
CA LYS A 883 19.71 22.56 8.75
C LYS A 883 19.14 23.91 8.23
N PRO A 884 19.82 25.03 8.49
CA PRO A 884 19.36 26.33 7.98
C PRO A 884 19.43 26.37 6.45
N PRO A 885 18.61 27.23 5.80
CA PRO A 885 18.68 27.45 4.36
C PRO A 885 20.05 27.96 3.93
N THR A 886 20.52 27.53 2.76
CA THR A 886 21.73 28.07 2.14
C THR A 886 21.54 29.53 1.70
N HIS A 887 20.34 29.87 1.23
CA HIS A 887 19.96 31.21 0.78
C HIS A 887 18.64 31.63 1.47
N PRO A 888 18.67 32.08 2.75
CA PRO A 888 17.46 32.41 3.51
C PRO A 888 16.61 33.49 2.84
N GLU A 889 17.24 34.57 2.36
CA GLU A 889 16.52 35.68 1.72
C GLU A 889 15.86 35.28 0.41
N LEU A 890 16.53 34.44 -0.39
CA LEU A 890 15.98 33.90 -1.63
C LEU A 890 14.79 32.97 -1.37
N LEU A 891 14.89 32.10 -0.35
CA LEU A 891 13.79 31.22 0.04
C LEU A 891 12.55 32.02 0.44
N ASP A 892 12.72 33.04 1.27
CA ASP A 892 11.63 33.90 1.71
C ASP A 892 11.03 34.70 0.56
N TRP A 893 11.87 35.27 -0.31
CA TRP A 893 11.42 35.99 -1.49
C TRP A 893 10.63 35.08 -2.45
N LEU A 894 11.12 33.87 -2.73
CA LEU A 894 10.42 32.89 -3.58
C LEU A 894 9.10 32.42 -2.94
N ALA A 895 9.06 32.24 -1.62
CA ALA A 895 7.84 31.88 -0.90
C ALA A 895 6.79 33.00 -1.00
N SER A 896 7.19 34.26 -0.79
CA SER A 896 6.30 35.42 -0.98
C SER A 896 5.83 35.54 -2.44
N GLU A 897 6.74 35.42 -3.42
CA GLU A 897 6.40 35.46 -4.85
C GLU A 897 5.42 34.35 -5.22
N PHE A 898 5.61 33.14 -4.71
CA PHE A 898 4.70 32.02 -4.95
C PHE A 898 3.29 32.31 -4.44
N MET A 899 3.15 32.84 -3.22
CA MET A 899 1.85 33.21 -2.65
C MET A 899 1.18 34.40 -3.35
N GLU A 900 1.95 35.39 -3.80
CA GLU A 900 1.46 36.54 -4.57
C GLU A 900 0.98 36.14 -5.97
N LYS A 901 1.58 35.09 -6.56
CA LYS A 901 1.14 34.49 -7.82
C LYS A 901 0.04 33.43 -7.63
N ASN A 902 -0.74 33.53 -6.56
CA ASN A 902 -1.83 32.62 -6.23
C ASN A 902 -1.40 31.14 -6.18
N TRP A 903 -0.20 30.89 -5.65
CA TRP A 903 0.34 29.54 -5.46
C TRP A 903 0.44 28.71 -6.75
N ARG A 904 0.57 29.38 -7.91
CA ARG A 904 0.68 28.73 -9.22
C ARG A 904 2.09 28.22 -9.48
N MET A 905 2.23 26.90 -9.60
CA MET A 905 3.54 26.25 -9.74
C MET A 905 4.20 26.55 -11.08
N LYS A 906 3.44 26.64 -12.18
CA LYS A 906 4.02 26.91 -13.51
C LYS A 906 4.71 28.28 -13.56
N ALA A 907 4.15 29.29 -12.90
CA ALA A 907 4.76 30.61 -12.80
C ALA A 907 6.14 30.54 -12.11
N LEU A 908 6.24 29.78 -11.02
CA LEU A 908 7.50 29.63 -10.30
C LEU A 908 8.51 28.78 -11.08
N HIS A 909 8.09 27.69 -11.72
CA HIS A 909 8.98 26.92 -12.59
C HIS A 909 9.52 27.75 -13.74
N ARG A 910 8.66 28.55 -14.40
CA ARG A 910 9.08 29.48 -15.45
C ARG A 910 10.15 30.44 -14.95
N LEU A 911 9.96 31.01 -13.76
CA LEU A 911 10.93 31.91 -13.13
C LEU A 911 12.27 31.22 -12.88
N MET A 912 12.26 29.98 -12.38
CA MET A 912 13.48 29.20 -12.14
C MET A 912 14.20 28.87 -13.45
N VAL A 913 13.53 28.27 -14.42
CA VAL A 913 14.20 27.77 -15.65
C VAL A 913 14.65 28.89 -16.60
N THR A 914 14.09 30.11 -16.47
CA THR A 914 14.51 31.28 -17.27
C THR A 914 15.59 32.14 -16.60
N SER A 915 16.03 31.78 -15.39
CA SER A 915 17.15 32.45 -14.69
C SER A 915 18.50 32.15 -15.34
N ASN A 916 19.45 33.09 -15.28
CA ASN A 916 20.82 32.80 -15.70
C ASN A 916 21.46 31.72 -14.81
N THR A 917 21.10 31.67 -13.52
CA THR A 917 21.50 30.62 -12.58
C THR A 917 21.15 29.23 -13.11
N TYR A 918 19.93 29.01 -13.58
CA TYR A 918 19.54 27.72 -14.15
C TYR A 918 20.22 27.45 -15.50
N ARG A 919 20.50 28.49 -16.31
CA ARG A 919 21.02 28.34 -17.67
C ARG A 919 22.53 28.10 -17.76
N MET A 920 23.28 28.19 -16.65
CA MET A 920 24.74 27.99 -16.65
C MET A 920 25.17 26.59 -17.13
N GLN A 921 26.42 26.49 -17.57
CA GLN A 921 27.12 25.21 -17.80
C GLN A 921 27.30 24.43 -16.49
N SER A 922 27.32 23.10 -16.58
CA SER A 922 27.49 22.22 -15.40
C SER A 922 28.94 21.82 -15.11
N SER A 923 29.87 22.05 -16.04
CA SER A 923 31.29 21.70 -15.87
C SER A 923 32.16 22.89 -16.19
N ALA A 924 33.13 23.17 -15.33
CA ALA A 924 34.21 24.09 -15.65
C ALA A 924 35.23 23.35 -16.53
N ASN A 925 35.45 23.84 -17.75
CA ASN A 925 36.53 23.32 -18.61
C ASN A 925 37.91 23.77 -18.11
N ASP A 926 37.96 24.83 -17.29
CA ASP A 926 39.16 25.33 -16.64
C ASP A 926 39.31 24.72 -15.24
N VAL A 927 40.32 23.86 -15.08
CA VAL A 927 40.68 23.25 -13.79
C VAL A 927 41.17 24.25 -12.74
N LYS A 928 41.49 25.49 -13.14
CA LYS A 928 41.89 26.59 -12.25
C LYS A 928 40.73 27.52 -11.89
N HIS A 929 39.50 27.19 -12.28
CA HIS A 929 38.35 28.04 -11.97
C HIS A 929 38.19 28.23 -10.45
N PRO A 930 38.08 29.48 -9.93
CA PRO A 930 38.07 29.76 -8.48
C PRO A 930 36.96 29.03 -7.71
N GLY A 931 35.84 28.74 -8.37
CA GLY A 931 34.73 28.00 -7.77
C GLY A 931 35.10 26.57 -7.34
N LEU A 932 36.08 25.92 -7.99
CA LEU A 932 36.53 24.57 -7.62
C LEU A 932 37.22 24.53 -6.25
N THR A 933 37.81 25.64 -5.82
CA THR A 933 38.48 25.77 -4.52
C THR A 933 37.61 26.45 -3.46
N VAL A 934 36.85 27.48 -3.85
CA VAL A 934 36.04 28.29 -2.91
C VAL A 934 34.73 27.58 -2.55
N ASP A 935 34.11 26.88 -3.48
CA ASP A 935 32.82 26.20 -3.30
C ASP A 935 32.77 24.90 -4.13
N SER A 936 33.60 23.93 -3.73
CA SER A 936 33.72 22.63 -4.42
C SER A 936 32.39 21.87 -4.51
N ASP A 937 31.56 22.00 -3.48
CA ASP A 937 30.24 21.38 -3.39
C ASP A 937 29.16 22.12 -4.19
N ASN A 938 29.51 23.26 -4.80
CA ASN A 938 28.61 24.14 -5.57
C ASN A 938 27.34 24.52 -4.77
N ARG A 939 27.51 24.86 -3.48
CA ARG A 939 26.41 25.27 -2.59
C ARG A 939 25.82 26.62 -2.97
N TYR A 940 26.61 27.50 -3.58
CA TYR A 940 26.23 28.85 -4.00
C TYR A 940 26.02 28.97 -5.52
N LEU A 941 25.89 27.84 -6.22
CA LEU A 941 25.49 27.77 -7.63
C LEU A 941 26.32 28.71 -8.54
N TRP A 942 27.63 28.56 -8.54
CA TRP A 942 28.51 29.22 -9.52
C TRP A 942 28.57 28.44 -10.85
N ARG A 943 28.00 27.23 -10.87
CA ARG A 943 27.71 26.42 -12.06
C ARG A 943 26.39 25.69 -11.88
N MET A 944 25.84 25.09 -12.94
CA MET A 944 24.71 24.18 -12.81
C MET A 944 25.15 22.82 -12.25
N ASN A 945 24.27 22.13 -11.52
CA ASN A 945 24.55 20.78 -11.03
C ASN A 945 24.15 19.73 -12.08
N PRO A 946 25.07 18.82 -12.49
CA PRO A 946 24.69 17.65 -13.26
C PRO A 946 23.91 16.67 -12.37
N ARG A 947 22.87 16.04 -12.92
CA ARG A 947 21.96 15.15 -12.18
C ARG A 947 21.66 13.90 -12.97
N ARG A 948 21.57 12.74 -12.32
CA ARG A 948 21.12 11.51 -12.98
C ARG A 948 19.63 11.63 -13.29
N MET A 949 19.20 11.14 -14.44
CA MET A 949 17.78 11.00 -14.75
C MET A 949 17.13 10.02 -13.79
N GLU A 950 15.93 10.33 -13.32
CA GLU A 950 15.16 9.42 -12.50
C GLU A 950 14.71 8.18 -13.30
N ALA A 951 14.42 7.08 -12.61
CA ALA A 951 14.02 5.80 -13.20
C ALA A 951 12.96 5.92 -14.31
N GLU A 952 11.91 6.69 -14.05
CA GLU A 952 10.80 6.91 -14.97
C GLU A 952 11.25 7.67 -16.22
N VAL A 953 12.12 8.68 -16.06
CA VAL A 953 12.68 9.45 -17.17
C VAL A 953 13.60 8.59 -18.03
N VAL A 954 14.41 7.72 -17.42
CA VAL A 954 15.27 6.79 -18.16
C VAL A 954 14.42 5.88 -19.05
N ARG A 955 13.46 5.16 -18.46
CA ARG A 955 12.59 4.23 -19.21
C ARG A 955 11.77 4.95 -20.27
N ASP A 956 11.09 6.02 -19.89
CA ASP A 956 10.20 6.76 -20.80
C ASP A 956 11.01 7.39 -21.95
N SER A 957 12.24 7.87 -21.70
CA SER A 957 13.12 8.39 -22.75
C SER A 957 13.54 7.33 -23.75
N VAL A 958 13.88 6.12 -23.31
CA VAL A 958 14.26 5.00 -24.20
C VAL A 958 13.12 4.65 -25.16
N LEU A 959 11.88 4.60 -24.66
CA LEU A 959 10.68 4.38 -25.48
C LEU A 959 10.38 5.57 -26.41
N TYR A 960 10.57 6.79 -25.90
CA TYR A 960 10.22 8.01 -26.61
C TYR A 960 11.12 8.28 -27.82
N VAL A 961 12.45 8.13 -27.66
CA VAL A 961 13.39 8.32 -28.78
C VAL A 961 13.15 7.32 -29.90
N ALA A 962 12.78 6.08 -29.56
CA ALA A 962 12.39 5.04 -30.52
C ALA A 962 11.00 5.26 -31.13
N GLY A 963 10.22 6.23 -30.63
CA GLY A 963 8.87 6.55 -31.12
C GLY A 963 7.80 5.54 -30.73
N GLN A 964 8.03 4.77 -29.66
CA GLN A 964 7.09 3.73 -29.21
C GLN A 964 6.21 4.18 -28.03
N LEU A 965 6.64 5.18 -27.25
CA LEU A 965 5.94 5.59 -26.03
C LEU A 965 4.49 6.03 -26.30
N ASP A 966 3.53 5.36 -25.66
CA ASP A 966 2.13 5.79 -25.64
C ASP A 966 1.96 6.95 -24.65
N THR A 967 1.53 8.09 -25.18
CA THR A 967 1.37 9.36 -24.44
C THR A 967 -0.08 9.67 -24.08
N THR A 968 -1.00 8.69 -24.12
CA THR A 968 -2.33 8.84 -23.53
C THR A 968 -2.18 9.29 -22.07
N VAL A 969 -3.12 10.02 -21.48
CA VAL A 969 -3.06 10.49 -20.09
C VAL A 969 -4.18 9.86 -19.27
N GLY A 970 -3.89 9.45 -18.04
CA GLY A 970 -4.84 8.86 -17.09
C GLY A 970 -5.14 7.38 -17.34
N GLY A 971 -6.11 6.87 -16.57
CA GLY A 971 -6.64 5.49 -16.62
C GLY A 971 -6.24 4.63 -15.42
N PRO A 972 -6.73 3.40 -15.25
CA PRO A 972 -6.32 2.54 -14.14
C PRO A 972 -4.82 2.19 -14.19
N GLU A 973 -4.25 1.79 -13.05
CA GLU A 973 -2.88 1.27 -13.00
C GLU A 973 -2.71 -0.03 -13.79
N LEU A 974 -1.52 -0.23 -14.36
CA LEU A 974 -1.11 -1.44 -15.06
C LEU A 974 -0.25 -2.32 -14.17
N GLU A 975 -0.29 -3.63 -14.38
CA GLU A 975 0.54 -4.61 -13.66
C GLU A 975 2.04 -4.31 -13.87
N GLU A 976 2.81 -4.29 -12.78
CA GLU A 976 4.20 -3.83 -12.75
C GLU A 976 5.16 -4.69 -13.57
N ASN A 977 4.85 -5.98 -13.74
CA ASN A 977 5.66 -6.94 -14.51
C ASN A 977 5.57 -6.71 -16.03
N MET A 978 4.52 -6.03 -16.51
CA MET A 978 4.32 -5.68 -17.93
C MET A 978 5.17 -4.48 -18.37
N GLY A 979 5.97 -3.93 -17.47
CA GLY A 979 6.76 -2.73 -17.66
C GLY A 979 7.78 -2.73 -18.79
N GLN A 980 8.24 -3.90 -19.22
CA GLN A 980 9.18 -3.99 -20.35
C GLN A 980 8.48 -4.22 -21.71
N GLU A 981 7.18 -4.49 -21.69
CA GLU A 981 6.39 -4.91 -22.87
C GLU A 981 5.40 -3.82 -23.28
N ILE A 982 4.69 -3.23 -22.32
CA ILE A 982 3.69 -2.19 -22.62
C ILE A 982 4.39 -0.83 -22.72
N PRO A 983 4.26 -0.10 -23.84
CA PRO A 983 4.95 1.18 -24.05
C PRO A 983 4.26 2.37 -23.34
N ARG A 984 3.44 2.10 -22.32
CA ARG A 984 2.81 3.13 -21.49
C ARG A 984 3.88 3.87 -20.69
N ARG A 985 3.63 5.15 -20.37
CA ARG A 985 4.45 5.90 -19.43
C ARG A 985 4.58 5.22 -18.07
N SER A 986 5.77 5.31 -17.49
CA SER A 986 6.16 4.61 -16.25
C SER A 986 5.26 4.94 -15.04
N ILE A 987 4.67 6.14 -15.01
CA ILE A 987 3.79 6.64 -13.94
C ILE A 987 2.49 5.84 -13.77
N TYR A 988 2.08 5.08 -14.79
CA TYR A 988 0.83 4.31 -14.80
C TYR A 988 1.02 2.85 -14.38
N PHE A 989 2.24 2.39 -14.13
CA PHE A 989 2.48 1.04 -13.60
C PHE A 989 2.34 1.03 -12.09
N ARG A 990 1.83 -0.09 -11.57
CA ARG A 990 1.63 -0.31 -10.14
C ARG A 990 2.92 -0.07 -9.37
N ASN A 991 2.82 0.77 -8.33
CA ASN A 991 3.91 1.11 -7.42
C ASN A 991 3.46 0.94 -5.96
N THR A 992 3.81 -0.20 -5.38
CA THR A 992 3.48 -0.58 -4.00
C THR A 992 4.71 -1.16 -3.30
N PRO A 993 4.73 -1.30 -1.96
CA PRO A 993 5.91 -1.79 -1.25
C PRO A 993 6.39 -3.18 -1.71
N ASN A 994 5.44 -4.03 -2.14
CA ASN A 994 5.71 -5.42 -2.53
C ASN A 994 5.78 -5.60 -4.05
N LEU A 995 5.06 -4.76 -4.81
CA LEU A 995 4.95 -4.85 -6.26
C LEU A 995 5.42 -3.53 -6.88
N GLN A 996 6.60 -3.56 -7.50
CA GLN A 996 7.14 -2.46 -8.30
C GLN A 996 7.90 -3.04 -9.49
N MET A 997 7.95 -2.28 -10.59
CA MET A 997 8.69 -2.69 -11.79
C MET A 997 10.19 -2.82 -11.50
N GLU A 998 10.77 -3.98 -11.81
CA GLU A 998 12.20 -4.27 -11.54
C GLU A 998 13.16 -3.28 -12.21
N PHE A 999 12.88 -2.91 -13.47
CA PHE A 999 13.70 -1.93 -14.18
C PHE A 999 13.72 -0.58 -13.46
N LEU A 1000 12.56 -0.11 -12.97
CA LEU A 1000 12.50 1.16 -12.27
C LEU A 1000 13.21 1.08 -10.91
N LYS A 1001 13.02 -0.02 -10.16
CA LYS A 1001 13.71 -0.27 -8.87
C LYS A 1001 15.23 -0.13 -9.00
N LEU A 1002 15.80 -0.70 -10.05
CA LEU A 1002 17.24 -0.65 -10.30
C LEU A 1002 17.78 0.78 -10.49
N PHE A 1003 16.96 1.68 -11.02
CA PHE A 1003 17.28 3.11 -11.18
C PHE A 1003 16.78 3.98 -10.01
N ASP A 1004 16.67 3.38 -8.82
CA ASP A 1004 16.23 4.01 -7.57
C ASP A 1004 14.80 4.59 -7.66
N ALA A 1005 13.84 3.80 -8.15
CA ALA A 1005 12.42 4.16 -8.08
C ALA A 1005 12.01 4.60 -6.66
N PRO A 1006 11.05 5.53 -6.55
CA PRO A 1006 10.60 6.02 -5.24
C PRO A 1006 10.07 4.86 -4.41
N ASN A 1007 10.52 4.76 -3.16
CA ASN A 1007 9.98 3.80 -2.22
C ASN A 1007 8.59 4.29 -1.75
N PRO A 1008 7.49 3.58 -2.02
CA PRO A 1008 6.14 3.99 -1.62
C PRO A 1008 5.93 4.03 -0.09
N THR A 1009 6.83 3.42 0.71
CA THR A 1009 6.80 3.46 2.18
C THR A 1009 7.74 4.48 2.80
N ASN A 1010 8.58 5.16 2.02
CA ASN A 1010 9.44 6.26 2.49
C ASN A 1010 9.08 7.51 1.71
N CYS A 1011 9.31 8.68 2.28
CA CYS A 1011 9.11 9.91 1.53
C CYS A 1011 10.35 10.75 1.58
N TYR A 1012 10.26 11.82 0.80
CA TYR A 1012 10.96 13.07 1.03
C TYR A 1012 12.26 13.27 0.24
N GLU A 1013 13.07 12.23 0.06
CA GLU A 1013 14.25 12.31 -0.80
C GLU A 1013 14.45 10.99 -1.55
N ARG A 1014 14.64 11.06 -2.87
CA ARG A 1014 15.02 9.91 -3.67
C ARG A 1014 16.52 9.66 -3.42
N ASN A 1015 16.88 8.41 -3.16
CA ASN A 1015 18.28 8.04 -3.18
C ASN A 1015 18.75 8.02 -4.63
N GLU A 1016 19.93 8.54 -4.91
CA GLU A 1016 20.59 8.39 -6.20
C GLU A 1016 21.83 7.53 -6.01
N SER A 1017 21.80 6.31 -6.55
CA SER A 1017 22.94 5.42 -6.60
C SER A 1017 23.56 5.42 -8.00
N ILE A 1018 24.88 5.24 -8.05
CA ILE A 1018 25.64 5.01 -9.28
C ILE A 1018 26.27 3.63 -9.14
N VAL A 1019 25.60 2.60 -9.68
CA VAL A 1019 26.03 1.21 -9.52
C VAL A 1019 26.19 0.50 -10.88
N PRO A 1020 27.15 -0.44 -11.03
CA PRO A 1020 27.38 -1.12 -12.31
C PRO A 1020 26.15 -1.84 -12.88
N GLN A 1021 25.25 -2.31 -12.01
CA GLN A 1021 24.02 -3.01 -12.40
C GLN A 1021 23.11 -2.14 -13.27
N GLN A 1022 23.06 -0.82 -13.05
CA GLN A 1022 22.27 0.10 -13.86
C GLN A 1022 22.77 0.14 -15.32
N ALA A 1023 24.09 0.23 -15.51
CA ALA A 1023 24.70 0.15 -16.83
C ALA A 1023 24.46 -1.24 -17.48
N LEU A 1024 24.57 -2.32 -16.70
CA LEU A 1024 24.28 -3.67 -17.18
C LEU A 1024 22.83 -3.85 -17.62
N ALA A 1025 21.86 -3.19 -16.97
CA ALA A 1025 20.47 -3.24 -17.40
C ALA A 1025 20.21 -2.45 -18.69
N MET A 1026 20.88 -1.32 -18.90
CA MET A 1026 20.84 -0.63 -20.19
C MET A 1026 21.51 -1.46 -21.30
N ALA A 1027 22.51 -2.26 -20.97
CA ALA A 1027 23.17 -3.15 -21.92
C ALA A 1027 22.36 -4.42 -22.22
N ASN A 1028 21.63 -5.00 -21.26
CA ASN A 1028 21.08 -6.35 -21.41
C ASN A 1028 19.56 -6.46 -21.31
N SER A 1029 18.83 -5.39 -20.97
CA SER A 1029 17.37 -5.45 -20.86
C SER A 1029 16.70 -5.66 -22.23
N LYS A 1030 15.58 -6.38 -22.23
CA LYS A 1030 14.71 -6.53 -23.41
C LYS A 1030 14.30 -5.16 -23.94
N LEU A 1031 13.95 -4.24 -23.03
CA LEU A 1031 13.57 -2.87 -23.35
C LEU A 1031 14.62 -2.16 -24.20
N SER A 1032 15.85 -2.02 -23.68
CA SER A 1032 16.92 -1.26 -24.37
C SER A 1032 17.28 -1.88 -25.72
N LEU A 1033 17.37 -3.21 -25.79
CA LEU A 1033 17.66 -3.93 -27.03
C LEU A 1033 16.56 -3.75 -28.08
N SER A 1034 15.29 -3.95 -27.71
CA SER A 1034 14.15 -3.76 -28.62
C SER A 1034 14.10 -2.32 -29.15
N GLN A 1035 14.24 -1.33 -28.26
CA GLN A 1035 14.13 0.07 -28.64
C GLN A 1035 15.31 0.55 -29.50
N ALA A 1036 16.53 0.08 -29.24
CA ALA A 1036 17.68 0.37 -30.10
C ALA A 1036 17.47 -0.15 -31.54
N ARG A 1037 16.90 -1.36 -31.68
CA ARG A 1037 16.59 -1.97 -32.98
C ARG A 1037 15.55 -1.17 -33.75
N LEU A 1038 14.45 -0.81 -33.08
CA LEU A 1038 13.38 0.00 -33.67
C LEU A 1038 13.87 1.38 -34.08
N LEU A 1039 14.69 2.03 -33.24
CA LEU A 1039 15.25 3.34 -33.54
C LEU A 1039 16.20 3.28 -34.75
N ALA A 1040 17.12 2.32 -34.82
CA ALA A 1040 18.04 2.19 -35.96
C ALA A 1040 17.28 2.01 -37.29
N ARG A 1041 16.20 1.23 -37.30
CA ARG A 1041 15.33 1.06 -38.48
C ARG A 1041 14.61 2.35 -38.85
N ARG A 1042 14.12 3.08 -37.84
CA ARG A 1042 13.43 4.36 -38.03
C ARG A 1042 14.35 5.44 -38.61
N LEU A 1043 15.63 5.43 -38.25
CA LEU A 1043 16.65 6.33 -38.79
C LEU A 1043 17.13 5.94 -40.21
N GLY A 1044 16.31 5.26 -41.00
CA GLY A 1044 16.61 4.92 -42.40
C GLY A 1044 17.35 3.59 -42.60
N GLY A 1045 17.57 2.79 -41.55
CA GLY A 1045 18.16 1.46 -41.65
C GLY A 1045 19.49 1.46 -42.39
N SER A 1046 19.75 0.51 -43.30
CA SER A 1046 20.96 0.46 -44.14
C SER A 1046 20.90 1.33 -45.41
N ALA A 1047 19.78 2.01 -45.67
CA ALA A 1047 19.54 2.72 -46.92
C ALA A 1047 20.25 4.08 -46.99
N ILE A 1048 20.62 4.67 -45.84
CA ILE A 1048 21.29 5.97 -45.78
C ILE A 1048 22.82 5.85 -45.60
N PRO A 1049 23.60 6.85 -46.05
CA PRO A 1049 25.04 6.88 -45.84
C PRO A 1049 25.41 6.74 -44.36
N GLU A 1050 26.52 6.05 -44.09
CA GLU A 1050 26.97 5.75 -42.73
C GLU A 1050 27.18 7.02 -41.89
N ALA A 1051 27.85 8.02 -42.46
CA ALA A 1051 28.05 9.32 -41.83
C ALA A 1051 26.74 10.01 -41.40
N THR A 1052 25.71 9.94 -42.25
CA THR A 1052 24.39 10.50 -41.98
C THR A 1052 23.72 9.74 -40.85
N PHE A 1053 23.76 8.40 -40.88
CA PHE A 1053 23.22 7.57 -39.81
C PHE A 1053 23.86 7.87 -38.45
N VAL A 1054 25.20 7.99 -38.40
CA VAL A 1054 25.91 8.31 -37.16
C VAL A 1054 25.47 9.68 -36.64
N ALA A 1055 25.37 10.70 -37.50
CA ALA A 1055 24.92 12.02 -37.09
C ALA A 1055 23.47 12.00 -36.55
N ASP A 1056 22.55 11.33 -37.26
CA ASP A 1056 21.15 11.22 -36.87
C ASP A 1056 20.97 10.42 -35.57
N ALA A 1057 21.76 9.35 -35.36
CA ALA A 1057 21.72 8.55 -34.15
C ALA A 1057 22.19 9.35 -32.92
N PHE A 1058 23.26 10.13 -33.05
CA PHE A 1058 23.74 11.02 -32.00
C PHE A 1058 22.72 12.13 -31.71
N GLU A 1059 22.13 12.74 -32.73
CA GLU A 1059 21.12 13.78 -32.55
C GLU A 1059 19.83 13.21 -31.90
N ALA A 1060 19.38 12.02 -32.30
CA ALA A 1060 18.20 11.38 -31.73
C ALA A 1060 18.37 10.91 -30.28
N VAL A 1061 19.54 10.35 -29.93
CA VAL A 1061 19.78 9.77 -28.60
C VAL A 1061 20.34 10.80 -27.62
N LEU A 1062 21.35 11.57 -28.03
CA LEU A 1062 22.09 12.49 -27.16
C LEU A 1062 21.68 13.96 -27.35
N GLY A 1063 20.92 14.31 -28.39
CA GLY A 1063 20.49 15.68 -28.65
C GLY A 1063 21.56 16.58 -29.28
N ARG A 1064 22.70 16.02 -29.69
CA ARG A 1064 23.83 16.75 -30.28
C ARG A 1064 24.49 15.94 -31.40
N PRO A 1065 25.20 16.58 -32.35
CA PRO A 1065 26.03 15.84 -33.30
C PRO A 1065 27.22 15.16 -32.60
N PRO A 1066 27.81 14.13 -33.23
CA PRO A 1066 29.07 13.55 -32.78
C PRO A 1066 30.22 14.54 -32.97
N SER A 1067 31.21 14.51 -32.07
CA SER A 1067 32.51 15.13 -32.35
C SER A 1067 33.22 14.41 -33.51
N SER A 1068 34.28 15.01 -34.06
CA SER A 1068 35.10 14.39 -35.11
C SER A 1068 35.67 13.04 -34.69
N GLU A 1069 36.10 12.93 -33.42
CA GLU A 1069 36.63 11.71 -32.82
C GLU A 1069 35.54 10.65 -32.63
N GLU A 1070 34.39 11.04 -32.06
CA GLU A 1070 33.23 10.13 -31.89
C GLU A 1070 32.71 9.62 -33.23
N ARG A 1071 32.69 10.47 -34.26
CA ARG A 1071 32.29 10.07 -35.62
C ARG A 1071 33.27 9.05 -36.20
N ALA A 1072 34.57 9.35 -36.18
CA ALA A 1072 35.59 8.45 -36.70
C ALA A 1072 35.58 7.09 -35.99
N GLU A 1073 35.37 7.06 -34.67
CA GLU A 1073 35.29 5.81 -33.92
C GLU A 1073 33.98 5.05 -34.20
N SER A 1074 32.86 5.75 -34.40
CA SER A 1074 31.58 5.13 -34.78
C SER A 1074 31.67 4.49 -36.17
N GLU A 1075 32.28 5.15 -37.14
CA GLU A 1075 32.48 4.61 -38.50
C GLU A 1075 33.37 3.35 -38.47
N LYS A 1076 34.49 3.39 -37.71
CA LYS A 1076 35.32 2.19 -37.48
C LYS A 1076 34.56 1.06 -36.80
N PHE A 1077 33.72 1.37 -35.82
CA PHE A 1077 32.89 0.39 -35.13
C PHE A 1077 31.89 -0.27 -36.08
N LEU A 1078 31.19 0.53 -36.90
CA LEU A 1078 30.21 0.02 -37.86
C LEU A 1078 30.86 -0.88 -38.91
N ALA A 1079 32.02 -0.50 -39.46
CA ALA A 1079 32.78 -1.34 -40.39
C ALA A 1079 33.15 -2.70 -39.76
N ARG A 1080 33.74 -2.68 -38.56
CA ARG A 1080 34.15 -3.90 -37.83
C ARG A 1080 32.97 -4.81 -37.48
N GLN A 1081 31.86 -4.22 -37.01
CA GLN A 1081 30.66 -4.99 -36.66
C GLN A 1081 29.99 -5.59 -37.89
N THR A 1082 29.93 -4.85 -39.00
CA THR A 1082 29.39 -5.35 -40.27
C THR A 1082 30.17 -6.56 -40.76
N GLU A 1083 31.51 -6.49 -40.74
CA GLU A 1083 32.40 -7.62 -41.07
C GLU A 1083 32.15 -8.83 -40.16
N LEU A 1084 32.02 -8.60 -38.85
CA LEU A 1084 31.73 -9.66 -37.88
C LEU A 1084 30.38 -10.35 -38.15
N PHE A 1085 29.36 -9.62 -38.62
CA PHE A 1085 28.02 -10.16 -38.88
C PHE A 1085 27.85 -10.80 -40.27
N HIS A 1086 28.83 -10.67 -41.17
CA HIS A 1086 28.79 -11.34 -42.48
C HIS A 1086 28.84 -12.87 -42.38
N ASP A 1087 29.45 -13.42 -41.33
CA ASP A 1087 29.48 -14.86 -41.06
C ASP A 1087 28.92 -15.17 -39.67
N PRO A 1088 27.58 -15.28 -39.53
CA PRO A 1088 26.92 -15.55 -38.25
C PRO A 1088 27.38 -16.83 -37.56
N LYS A 1089 27.99 -17.78 -38.28
CA LYS A 1089 28.49 -19.04 -37.72
C LYS A 1089 29.74 -18.86 -36.86
N LYS A 1090 30.47 -17.75 -37.05
CA LYS A 1090 31.63 -17.37 -36.22
C LYS A 1090 31.21 -16.67 -34.93
N LEU A 1091 29.93 -16.35 -34.76
CA LEU A 1091 29.42 -15.71 -33.55
C LEU A 1091 29.17 -16.75 -32.47
N THR A 1092 29.70 -16.49 -31.27
CA THR A 1092 29.34 -17.26 -30.07
C THR A 1092 27.94 -16.89 -29.64
N ALA A 1093 27.00 -17.85 -29.71
CA ALA A 1093 25.65 -17.65 -29.19
C ALA A 1093 25.68 -17.47 -27.66
N PHE A 1094 25.15 -16.35 -27.18
CA PHE A 1094 25.02 -16.10 -25.74
C PHE A 1094 23.83 -16.90 -25.20
N ARG A 1095 24.10 -17.90 -24.33
CA ARG A 1095 23.10 -18.88 -23.86
C ARG A 1095 21.96 -18.30 -23.00
N VAL A 1096 22.15 -17.12 -22.41
CA VAL A 1096 21.15 -16.44 -21.55
C VAL A 1096 20.76 -15.10 -22.19
N SER A 1097 20.22 -15.15 -23.41
CA SER A 1097 19.58 -13.99 -24.01
C SER A 1097 18.13 -13.99 -23.56
N MET A 1098 17.72 -13.03 -22.72
CA MET A 1098 16.29 -12.71 -22.64
C MET A 1098 15.84 -12.34 -24.05
N SER A 1099 14.96 -13.14 -24.65
CA SER A 1099 14.49 -12.89 -26.01
C SER A 1099 13.81 -11.52 -26.06
N SER A 1100 14.39 -10.61 -26.84
CA SER A 1100 13.76 -9.36 -27.25
C SER A 1100 12.64 -9.70 -28.24
N GLU A 1101 11.47 -9.06 -28.11
CA GLU A 1101 10.34 -9.25 -29.04
C GLU A 1101 10.70 -8.83 -30.47
N VAL A 1102 11.57 -7.81 -30.59
CA VAL A 1102 12.10 -7.37 -31.89
C VAL A 1102 13.35 -8.17 -32.20
N SER A 1103 13.28 -9.09 -33.16
CA SER A 1103 14.45 -9.86 -33.62
C SER A 1103 15.57 -8.94 -34.14
N PRO A 1104 16.86 -9.27 -33.95
CA PRO A 1104 17.96 -8.54 -34.56
C PRO A 1104 17.86 -8.58 -36.10
N ALA A 1105 18.38 -7.55 -36.78
CA ALA A 1105 18.39 -7.53 -38.24
C ALA A 1105 19.24 -8.68 -38.81
N GLY A 1106 18.75 -9.29 -39.90
CA GLY A 1106 19.51 -10.26 -40.69
C GLY A 1106 20.57 -9.61 -41.58
N ASP A 1107 20.36 -8.35 -41.98
CA ASP A 1107 21.34 -7.55 -42.71
C ASP A 1107 22.51 -7.15 -41.79
N PRO A 1108 23.77 -7.51 -42.11
CA PRO A 1108 24.94 -7.21 -41.28
C PRO A 1108 25.12 -5.71 -40.98
N SER A 1109 24.88 -4.84 -41.97
CA SER A 1109 25.04 -3.39 -41.82
C SER A 1109 23.99 -2.82 -40.89
N LEU A 1110 22.72 -3.21 -41.06
CA LEU A 1110 21.64 -2.79 -40.18
C LEU A 1110 21.90 -3.28 -38.76
N ARG A 1111 22.36 -4.52 -38.58
CA ARG A 1111 22.68 -5.08 -37.26
C ARG A 1111 23.82 -4.31 -36.56
N ALA A 1112 24.84 -3.89 -37.30
CA ALA A 1112 25.88 -3.01 -36.78
C ALA A 1112 25.32 -1.65 -36.32
N ARG A 1113 24.38 -1.08 -37.09
CA ARG A 1113 23.66 0.17 -36.75
C ARG A 1113 22.78 0.01 -35.50
N GLU A 1114 22.07 -1.12 -35.35
CA GLU A 1114 21.32 -1.47 -34.14
C GLU A 1114 22.24 -1.48 -32.90
N ASN A 1115 23.44 -2.05 -33.04
CA ASN A 1115 24.44 -2.09 -31.96
C ASN A 1115 25.02 -0.70 -31.63
N LEU A 1116 25.23 0.17 -32.62
CA LEU A 1116 25.70 1.53 -32.36
C LEU A 1116 24.67 2.33 -31.56
N VAL A 1117 23.40 2.29 -31.95
CA VAL A 1117 22.31 2.96 -31.21
C VAL A 1117 22.23 2.42 -29.78
N HIS A 1118 22.36 1.10 -29.61
CA HIS A 1118 22.39 0.48 -28.29
C HIS A 1118 23.57 0.96 -27.44
N ALA A 1119 24.76 1.12 -28.02
CA ALA A 1119 25.92 1.70 -27.35
C ALA A 1119 25.68 3.17 -26.93
N LEU A 1120 24.99 3.96 -27.76
CA LEU A 1120 24.64 5.35 -27.44
C LEU A 1120 23.65 5.45 -26.26
N LEU A 1121 22.66 4.56 -26.18
CA LEU A 1121 21.74 4.51 -25.03
C LEU A 1121 22.47 4.20 -23.70
N ASN A 1122 23.64 3.56 -23.78
CA ASN A 1122 24.48 3.25 -22.62
C ASN A 1122 25.48 4.36 -22.25
N ARG A 1123 25.53 5.47 -23.00
CA ARG A 1123 26.39 6.61 -22.66
C ARG A 1123 25.87 7.30 -21.41
N ASN A 1124 26.78 7.70 -20.52
CA ASN A 1124 26.44 8.50 -19.33
C ASN A 1124 25.65 9.79 -19.68
N GLU A 1125 25.96 10.40 -20.82
CA GLU A 1125 25.25 11.58 -21.34
C GLU A 1125 23.76 11.31 -21.64
N PHE A 1126 23.40 10.09 -22.02
CA PHE A 1126 21.98 9.73 -22.19
C PHE A 1126 21.24 9.75 -20.86
N LEU A 1127 21.91 9.35 -19.76
CA LEU A 1127 21.34 9.18 -18.42
C LEU A 1127 21.52 10.40 -17.50
N THR A 1128 22.11 11.49 -17.99
CA THR A 1128 22.42 12.68 -17.18
C THR A 1128 21.72 13.92 -17.72
N ILE A 1129 21.08 14.67 -16.82
CA ILE A 1129 20.63 16.04 -17.04
C ILE A 1129 21.83 16.95 -16.72
N ARG A 1130 22.42 17.54 -17.76
CA ARG A 1130 23.59 18.43 -17.64
C ARG A 1130 23.18 19.86 -17.69
#